data_AF-A0A818UJ10-F1
#
_entry.id   AF-A0A818UJ10-F1
#
_cell.length_a   1.000
_cell.length_b   1.000
_cell.length_c   1.000
_cell.angle_alpha   90.00
_cell.angle_beta   90.00
_cell.angle_gamma   90.00
#
_symmetry.space_group_name_H-M   'P 1'
#
loop_
_entity.id
_entity.type
_entity.pdbx_description
1 polymer ?
#
loop_
_entity_poly.entity_id
_entity_poly.type
_entity_poly.pdbx_seq_one_letter_code
_entity_poly.pdbx_strand_id
1 'polypeptide(L)'
;MAFNNNEQGEWYTVSCGQCTFTLPVRYQNLGLIGQGTYGIVVRATDTATGKYVAIKKLLRPFQTHIHAKRTYRELKLLMYLNHPDAQVIQLYNVFTPEQDVNEFQTLYLVLNFVDRDLNRFILQRVPFTEQVIKLTIYSILRGLKFIHSAGILHRDLKPANIGVDRHNNVSILDFGLARVASTGTHTDYVSTRWWRAPEIYVNEKKYNEKVDIWSVGCIMAELILLKPLFPGKDTIDQLNKIFDIIGTPDSKTLQEICTPEASAYISRMEYKPKANFNELFGFKYDPLTETPISGVSSEGVDLLDRLLSFDPRQRPTAEEALNYPFLKLYHEPMEEPTIETMIDEHLDTEYTKEQWKSKTMSRSKTVAIIGAGACGLVCAKVLLDDGFNVSLFDRQEELGGIWSSKLAYADLHSQQPGGTLEFSDLYDGVEFASWQHIHEYLQKYADLFHITERIQFQTRVISVFKDDLKNDNIPWIIQTETIHGKKETHEFDFVIVASGLYSEPYIPIYRGQSHFAGSIVSPFDIKSHKQLVNKRIIIVGGGKCATDMAALAGRYARSCYLVFRKAHWMIPRRIMNGLLPVRILCTRALSIPFIPIPGAPYGSLFRFLHKQFPKIFTTMIDILSNDMMSIHGPNLFNDKIFIPQYSFQNIENISIIPNDFIRLKHEGHIIGKLGTIDEIIDETTIRLNSGEKLQADMIISATGYIRRFHFFSEEHTQMMGLKTLNEDITFNLYRRVIPIGIPNIAFIGFTGSLGLWMIAEVASHWISNYFLKRLKLPDSEEKMYEEIETHHTFVKKIFNRSEYDYRYYWSAPLEIYLNDMGLTLHRTSNWISEYFGIYRPERLKDLHDERKIIAETGHKPRHFYFSFKLNVILIVILIFIYLICF
;
A
#
# COMPACT_ATOMS: atom_id res chain seq x y z
N MET A 1 -12.67 1.85 -0.65
CA MET A 1 -13.90 1.95 0.17
C MET A 1 -14.76 0.71 -0.05
N ALA A 2 -15.31 0.15 1.02
CA ALA A 2 -15.98 -1.15 1.03
C ALA A 2 -17.50 -1.02 1.12
N PHE A 3 -18.24 -2.09 0.74
CA PHE A 3 -19.55 -2.35 1.32
C PHE A 3 -19.40 -2.46 2.83
N ASN A 4 -19.97 -1.50 3.57
CA ASN A 4 -19.83 -1.45 5.00
C ASN A 4 -21.05 -2.12 5.66
N ASN A 5 -21.04 -3.45 5.69
CA ASN A 5 -22.03 -4.22 6.46
C ASN A 5 -21.71 -4.21 7.98
N ASN A 6 -20.61 -3.55 8.40
CA ASN A 6 -20.23 -3.42 9.81
C ASN A 6 -20.98 -2.33 10.56
N GLU A 7 -21.98 -1.68 9.95
CA GLU A 7 -23.01 -1.03 10.77
C GLU A 7 -23.88 -2.15 11.39
N GLN A 8 -23.38 -2.77 12.47
CA GLN A 8 -24.15 -3.53 13.48
C GLN A 8 -25.14 -2.60 14.20
N GLY A 9 -25.75 -1.67 13.47
CA GLY A 9 -26.74 -0.73 13.96
C GLY A 9 -28.13 -1.29 13.73
N GLU A 10 -29.05 -0.89 14.59
CA GLU A 10 -30.47 -1.03 14.31
C GLU A 10 -30.79 -0.41 12.93
N TRP A 11 -31.60 -1.12 12.15
CA TRP A 11 -32.12 -0.65 10.87
C TRP A 11 -33.51 -0.10 11.10
N TYR A 12 -33.88 0.92 10.34
CA TYR A 12 -35.25 1.40 10.33
C TYR A 12 -35.76 1.52 8.89
N THR A 13 -37.07 1.39 8.75
CA THR A 13 -37.74 1.48 7.47
C THR A 13 -38.60 2.73 7.43
N VAL A 14 -38.46 3.52 6.37
CA VAL A 14 -39.20 4.78 6.19
C VAL A 14 -39.65 4.93 4.74
N SER A 15 -40.88 5.39 4.54
CA SER A 15 -41.38 5.73 3.21
C SER A 15 -41.02 7.17 2.88
N CYS A 16 -40.37 7.38 1.73
CA CYS A 16 -40.05 8.70 1.21
C CYS A 16 -40.45 8.76 -0.27
N GLY A 17 -41.44 9.60 -0.58
CA GLY A 17 -42.09 9.60 -1.90
C GLY A 17 -42.81 8.27 -2.18
N GLN A 18 -42.58 7.70 -3.37
CA GLN A 18 -43.17 6.43 -3.79
C GLN A 18 -42.32 5.20 -3.43
N CYS A 19 -41.28 5.33 -2.60
CA CYS A 19 -40.39 4.24 -2.26
C CYS A 19 -40.10 4.11 -0.78
N THR A 20 -39.90 2.86 -0.37
CA THR A 20 -39.51 2.48 0.98
C THR A 20 -38.00 2.39 1.07
N PHE A 21 -37.40 3.05 2.04
CA PHE A 21 -35.98 3.00 2.35
C PHE A 21 -35.78 2.17 3.61
N THR A 22 -34.80 1.27 3.59
CA THR A 22 -34.33 0.54 4.77
C THR A 22 -32.90 0.98 5.01
N LEU A 23 -32.69 1.73 6.09
CA LEU A 23 -31.46 2.46 6.34
C LEU A 23 -30.94 2.18 7.75
N PRO A 24 -29.62 2.22 7.97
CA PRO A 24 -29.07 2.26 9.31
C PRO A 24 -29.56 3.50 10.08
N VAL A 25 -29.78 3.38 11.39
CA VAL A 25 -30.23 4.48 12.27
C VAL A 25 -29.30 5.71 12.24
N ARG A 26 -28.06 5.55 11.75
CA ARG A 26 -27.10 6.63 11.48
C ARG A 26 -27.63 7.71 10.52
N TYR A 27 -28.38 7.32 9.49
CA TYR A 27 -28.86 8.29 8.48
C TYR A 27 -30.29 8.66 8.79
N GLN A 28 -30.53 9.89 9.27
CA GLN A 28 -31.85 10.34 9.72
C GLN A 28 -32.38 11.54 8.92
N ASN A 29 -33.61 11.98 9.20
CA ASN A 29 -34.21 13.20 8.64
C ASN A 29 -34.24 13.21 7.10
N LEU A 30 -34.84 12.18 6.50
CA LEU A 30 -34.92 12.05 5.05
C LEU A 30 -35.72 13.19 4.41
N GLY A 31 -35.20 13.72 3.30
CA GLY A 31 -35.94 14.61 2.40
C GLY A 31 -35.73 14.20 0.94
N LEU A 32 -36.79 14.08 0.16
CA LEU A 32 -36.69 13.72 -1.26
C LEU A 32 -35.94 14.82 -2.05
N ILE A 33 -34.87 14.45 -2.76
CA ILE A 33 -34.12 15.37 -3.65
C ILE A 33 -34.57 15.20 -5.09
N GLY A 34 -34.69 13.95 -5.55
CA GLY A 34 -35.03 13.63 -6.93
C GLY A 34 -35.36 12.16 -7.16
N GLN A 35 -36.19 11.89 -8.16
CA GLN A 35 -36.58 10.57 -8.61
C GLN A 35 -36.28 10.44 -10.10
N GLY A 36 -35.41 9.50 -10.47
CA GLY A 36 -35.06 9.19 -11.85
C GLY A 36 -35.50 7.78 -12.25
N THR A 37 -35.29 7.42 -13.51
CA THR A 37 -35.63 6.10 -14.06
C THR A 37 -34.92 4.94 -13.35
N TYR A 38 -33.72 5.19 -12.81
CA TYR A 38 -32.83 4.15 -12.28
C TYR A 38 -32.62 4.21 -10.76
N GLY A 39 -33.21 5.19 -10.08
CA GLY A 39 -32.96 5.39 -8.65
C GLY A 39 -33.72 6.57 -8.06
N ILE A 40 -33.78 6.59 -6.73
CA ILE A 40 -34.33 7.70 -5.94
C ILE A 40 -33.22 8.22 -5.04
N VAL A 41 -33.09 9.54 -4.99
CA VAL A 41 -32.08 10.24 -4.19
C VAL A 41 -32.79 11.03 -3.09
N VAL A 42 -32.36 10.79 -1.86
CA VAL A 42 -32.84 11.49 -0.66
C VAL A 42 -31.68 12.19 0.04
N ARG A 43 -31.94 13.36 0.60
CA ARG A 43 -31.06 14.00 1.57
C ARG A 43 -31.25 13.29 2.90
N ALA A 44 -30.17 12.97 3.61
CA ALA A 44 -30.20 12.53 4.99
C ALA A 44 -29.20 13.33 5.83
N THR A 45 -29.39 13.34 7.14
CA THR A 45 -28.41 13.81 8.13
C THR A 45 -27.62 12.60 8.60
N ASP A 46 -26.31 12.60 8.40
CA ASP A 46 -25.43 11.61 9.00
C ASP A 46 -25.19 11.98 10.48
N THR A 47 -25.76 11.23 11.42
CA THR A 47 -25.65 11.54 12.85
C THR A 47 -24.25 11.37 13.41
N ALA A 48 -23.37 10.63 12.73
CA ALA A 48 -21.98 10.46 13.16
C ALA A 48 -21.13 11.71 12.86
N THR A 49 -21.42 12.40 11.76
CA THR A 49 -20.63 13.57 11.31
C THR A 49 -21.38 14.90 11.47
N GLY A 50 -22.70 14.87 11.69
CA GLY A 50 -23.56 16.04 11.70
C GLY A 50 -23.76 16.69 10.32
N LYS A 51 -23.26 16.09 9.24
CA LYS A 51 -23.31 16.64 7.88
C LYS A 51 -24.51 16.10 7.09
N TYR A 52 -24.94 16.85 6.07
CA TYR A 52 -25.88 16.34 5.08
C TYR A 52 -25.18 15.42 4.08
N VAL A 53 -25.85 14.33 3.74
CA VAL A 53 -25.43 13.38 2.71
C VAL A 53 -26.58 13.14 1.72
N ALA A 54 -26.24 12.75 0.49
CA ALA A 54 -27.21 12.28 -0.49
C ALA A 54 -27.18 10.75 -0.54
N ILE A 55 -28.33 10.10 -0.33
CA ILE A 55 -28.45 8.64 -0.40
C ILE A 55 -29.22 8.28 -1.66
N LYS A 56 -28.53 7.64 -2.62
CA LYS A 56 -29.09 7.11 -3.86
C LYS A 56 -29.46 5.64 -3.66
N LYS A 57 -30.75 5.33 -3.67
CA LYS A 57 -31.27 3.96 -3.74
C LYS A 57 -31.40 3.56 -5.21
N LEU A 58 -30.69 2.53 -5.64
CA LEU A 58 -30.84 1.98 -6.99
C LEU A 58 -32.11 1.12 -7.08
N LEU A 59 -32.93 1.36 -8.11
CA LEU A 59 -34.18 0.62 -8.32
C LEU A 59 -33.92 -0.62 -9.18
N ARG A 60 -34.21 -1.80 -8.63
CA ARG A 60 -34.06 -3.11 -9.30
C ARG A 60 -32.69 -3.31 -9.99
N PRO A 61 -31.57 -3.06 -9.30
CA PRO A 61 -30.22 -3.11 -9.87
C PRO A 61 -29.87 -4.45 -10.54
N PHE A 62 -30.54 -5.54 -10.16
CA PHE A 62 -30.27 -6.89 -10.68
C PHE A 62 -31.43 -7.50 -11.48
N GLN A 63 -32.31 -6.69 -12.07
CA GLN A 63 -33.44 -7.18 -12.88
C GLN A 63 -32.99 -7.94 -14.13
N THR A 64 -31.94 -7.45 -14.80
CA THR A 64 -31.36 -8.09 -15.99
C THR A 64 -29.83 -8.02 -15.91
N HIS A 65 -29.13 -8.79 -16.74
CA HIS A 65 -27.66 -8.75 -16.81
C HIS A 65 -27.13 -7.33 -17.13
N ILE A 66 -27.83 -6.56 -17.98
CA ILE A 66 -27.48 -5.18 -18.33
C ILE A 66 -27.55 -4.26 -17.10
N HIS A 67 -28.63 -4.38 -16.31
CA HIS A 67 -28.78 -3.60 -15.07
C HIS A 67 -27.70 -3.97 -14.04
N ALA A 68 -27.38 -5.27 -13.91
CA ALA A 68 -26.36 -5.75 -12.98
C ALA A 68 -24.96 -5.23 -13.35
N LYS A 69 -24.58 -5.32 -14.64
CA LYS A 69 -23.33 -4.77 -15.18
C LYS A 69 -23.25 -3.25 -14.95
N ARG A 70 -24.35 -2.53 -15.22
CA ARG A 70 -24.43 -1.08 -15.02
C ARG A 70 -24.22 -0.70 -13.56
N THR A 71 -24.89 -1.39 -12.64
CA THR A 71 -24.78 -1.18 -11.18
C THR A 71 -23.35 -1.38 -10.71
N TYR A 72 -22.73 -2.51 -11.06
CA TYR A 72 -21.35 -2.81 -10.70
C TYR A 72 -20.38 -1.74 -11.23
N ARG A 73 -20.52 -1.37 -12.50
CA ARG A 73 -19.67 -0.36 -13.14
C ARG A 73 -19.83 1.00 -12.49
N GLU A 74 -21.05 1.46 -12.24
CA GLU A 74 -21.29 2.74 -11.56
C GLU A 74 -20.62 2.77 -10.18
N LEU A 75 -20.79 1.70 -9.39
CA LEU A 75 -20.13 1.55 -8.10
C LEU A 75 -18.59 1.59 -8.23
N LYS A 76 -18.02 0.83 -9.16
CA LYS A 76 -16.57 0.77 -9.35
C LYS A 76 -15.98 2.10 -9.84
N LEU A 77 -16.66 2.78 -10.76
CA LEU A 77 -16.24 4.10 -11.23
C LEU A 77 -16.31 5.13 -10.10
N LEU A 78 -17.37 5.13 -9.29
CA LEU A 78 -17.48 6.00 -8.13
C LEU A 78 -16.42 5.72 -7.07
N MET A 79 -16.06 4.45 -6.86
CA MET A 79 -14.96 4.07 -5.96
C MET A 79 -13.60 4.52 -6.49
N TYR A 80 -13.39 4.44 -7.80
CA TYR A 80 -12.13 4.74 -8.46
C TYR A 80 -11.88 6.24 -8.62
N LEU A 81 -12.91 7.01 -8.95
CA LEU A 81 -12.86 8.47 -9.13
C LEU A 81 -13.05 9.25 -7.81
N ASN A 82 -12.96 8.58 -6.66
CA ASN A 82 -13.24 9.17 -5.35
C ASN A 82 -12.07 10.01 -4.84
N HIS A 83 -11.93 11.24 -5.36
CA HIS A 83 -10.89 12.16 -4.97
C HIS A 83 -11.49 13.49 -4.47
N PRO A 84 -11.09 13.99 -3.29
CA PRO A 84 -11.76 15.14 -2.68
C PRO A 84 -11.71 16.39 -3.56
N ASP A 85 -10.56 16.62 -4.19
CA ASP A 85 -10.31 17.82 -4.96
C ASP A 85 -10.66 17.70 -6.44
N ALA A 86 -11.28 16.63 -6.94
CA ALA A 86 -11.42 16.41 -8.39
C ALA A 86 -12.66 17.05 -9.05
N GLN A 87 -13.48 17.83 -8.32
CA GLN A 87 -14.83 18.27 -8.79
C GLN A 87 -15.70 17.11 -9.33
N VAL A 88 -15.59 15.95 -8.72
CA VAL A 88 -16.41 14.77 -8.99
C VAL A 88 -17.17 14.41 -7.71
N ILE A 89 -18.40 13.91 -7.85
CA ILE A 89 -19.18 13.40 -6.71
C ILE A 89 -18.37 12.34 -5.93
N GLN A 90 -18.32 12.51 -4.62
CA GLN A 90 -17.60 11.62 -3.72
C GLN A 90 -18.53 10.54 -3.18
N LEU A 91 -18.02 9.31 -3.15
CA LEU A 91 -18.67 8.19 -2.50
C LEU A 91 -18.18 8.13 -1.05
N TYR A 92 -19.09 8.26 -0.09
CA TYR A 92 -18.78 8.16 1.35
C TYR A 92 -19.03 6.76 1.89
N ASN A 93 -20.10 6.10 1.46
CA ASN A 93 -20.44 4.77 1.95
C ASN A 93 -21.32 4.00 0.95
N VAL A 94 -21.34 2.68 1.09
CA VAL A 94 -22.17 1.76 0.29
C VAL A 94 -22.69 0.67 1.21
N PHE A 95 -24.00 0.43 1.18
CA PHE A 95 -24.60 -0.61 2.00
C PHE A 95 -25.84 -1.24 1.35
N THR A 96 -26.20 -2.41 1.88
CA THR A 96 -27.44 -3.12 1.60
C THR A 96 -27.97 -3.72 2.91
N PRO A 97 -29.30 -3.78 3.13
CA PRO A 97 -29.87 -4.50 4.27
C PRO A 97 -29.79 -6.02 4.10
N GLU A 98 -29.52 -6.53 2.89
CA GLU A 98 -29.52 -7.96 2.59
C GLU A 98 -28.14 -8.57 2.90
N GLN A 99 -28.08 -9.73 3.59
CA GLN A 99 -26.83 -10.38 3.98
C GLN A 99 -26.37 -11.50 3.03
N ASP A 100 -27.30 -12.10 2.27
CA ASP A 100 -27.02 -13.13 1.26
C ASP A 100 -27.05 -12.54 -0.16
N VAL A 101 -26.10 -12.94 -1.00
CA VAL A 101 -26.06 -12.64 -2.43
C VAL A 101 -27.31 -13.11 -3.18
N ASN A 102 -27.95 -14.17 -2.72
CA ASN A 102 -29.20 -14.67 -3.29
C ASN A 102 -30.36 -13.69 -3.06
N GLU A 103 -30.36 -13.02 -1.90
CA GLU A 103 -31.39 -12.08 -1.48
C GLU A 103 -31.08 -10.62 -1.88
N PHE A 104 -29.85 -10.32 -2.27
CA PHE A 104 -29.41 -8.98 -2.61
C PHE A 104 -30.26 -8.35 -3.74
N GLN A 105 -31.10 -7.37 -3.41
CA GLN A 105 -31.99 -6.72 -4.38
C GLN A 105 -31.87 -5.20 -4.30
N THR A 106 -31.26 -4.69 -3.23
CA THR A 106 -31.23 -3.28 -2.93
C THR A 106 -29.81 -2.81 -2.70
N LEU A 107 -29.43 -1.71 -3.36
CA LEU A 107 -28.14 -1.06 -3.15
C LEU A 107 -28.33 0.42 -2.84
N TYR A 108 -27.71 0.88 -1.76
CA TYR A 108 -27.66 2.28 -1.34
C TYR A 108 -26.25 2.82 -1.50
N LEU A 109 -26.14 3.97 -2.17
CA LEU A 109 -24.89 4.73 -2.29
C LEU A 109 -25.04 6.02 -1.49
N VAL A 110 -24.16 6.22 -0.50
CA VAL A 110 -24.07 7.46 0.28
C VAL A 110 -23.01 8.33 -0.36
N LEU A 111 -23.43 9.50 -0.83
CA LEU A 111 -22.65 10.45 -1.59
C LEU A 111 -22.57 11.78 -0.82
N ASN A 112 -21.59 12.62 -1.15
CA ASN A 112 -21.61 14.00 -0.67
C ASN A 112 -22.87 14.72 -1.14
N PHE A 113 -23.44 15.56 -0.27
CA PHE A 113 -24.64 16.32 -0.61
C PHE A 113 -24.27 17.56 -1.43
N VAL A 114 -24.99 17.77 -2.54
CA VAL A 114 -24.96 18.99 -3.35
C VAL A 114 -26.33 19.68 -3.25
N ASP A 115 -26.34 21.00 -3.06
CA ASP A 115 -27.56 21.75 -2.76
C ASP A 115 -28.53 21.82 -3.93
N ARG A 116 -28.02 22.11 -5.14
CA ARG A 116 -28.82 22.25 -6.36
C ARG A 116 -28.04 21.78 -7.59
N ASP A 117 -28.77 21.28 -8.59
CA ASP A 117 -28.21 21.04 -9.92
C ASP A 117 -28.25 22.32 -10.78
N LEU A 118 -27.37 22.41 -11.78
CA LEU A 118 -27.24 23.58 -12.66
C LEU A 118 -28.53 23.85 -13.47
N ASN A 119 -29.30 22.81 -13.80
CA ASN A 119 -30.58 22.95 -14.50
C ASN A 119 -31.58 23.80 -13.68
N ARG A 120 -31.63 23.63 -12.35
CA ARG A 120 -32.49 24.47 -11.48
C ARG A 120 -32.11 25.95 -11.50
N PHE A 121 -30.84 26.29 -11.74
CA PHE A 121 -30.44 27.69 -11.88
C PHE A 121 -30.84 28.25 -13.25
N ILE A 122 -30.61 27.49 -14.32
CA ILE A 122 -31.03 27.87 -15.69
C ILE A 122 -32.55 28.12 -15.76
N LEU A 123 -33.34 27.27 -15.12
CA LEU A 123 -34.81 27.40 -15.09
C LEU A 123 -35.33 28.64 -14.36
N GLN A 124 -34.52 29.30 -13.51
CA GLN A 124 -34.89 30.56 -12.87
C GLN A 124 -34.90 31.75 -13.85
N ARG A 125 -34.31 31.57 -15.04
CA ARG A 125 -34.25 32.60 -16.10
C ARG A 125 -33.58 33.91 -15.67
N VAL A 126 -32.74 33.85 -14.64
CA VAL A 126 -31.85 34.95 -14.24
C VAL A 126 -30.56 34.82 -15.05
N PRO A 127 -30.14 35.86 -15.80
CA PRO A 127 -28.87 35.83 -16.54
C PRO A 127 -27.67 35.63 -15.61
N PHE A 128 -26.73 34.78 -16.05
CA PHE A 128 -25.46 34.59 -15.36
C PHE A 128 -24.44 35.63 -15.82
N THR A 129 -23.61 36.10 -14.90
CA THR A 129 -22.44 36.91 -15.27
C THR A 129 -21.40 36.03 -15.96
N GLU A 130 -20.57 36.63 -16.81
CA GLU A 130 -19.46 35.93 -17.46
C GLU A 130 -18.55 35.24 -16.42
N GLN A 131 -18.32 35.86 -15.27
CA GLN A 131 -17.50 35.27 -14.21
C GLN A 131 -18.08 33.94 -13.70
N VAL A 132 -19.39 33.86 -13.50
CA VAL A 132 -20.05 32.61 -13.07
C VAL A 132 -19.98 31.55 -14.18
N ILE A 133 -20.19 31.95 -15.43
CA ILE A 133 -20.04 31.04 -16.59
C ILE A 133 -18.61 30.50 -16.65
N LYS A 134 -17.62 31.39 -16.54
CA LYS A 134 -16.18 31.07 -16.60
C LYS A 134 -15.77 30.08 -15.50
N LEU A 135 -16.16 30.34 -14.24
CA LEU A 135 -15.89 29.43 -13.12
C LEU A 135 -16.58 28.08 -13.30
N THR A 136 -17.84 28.07 -13.76
CA THR A 136 -18.59 26.83 -13.98
C THR A 136 -17.93 25.97 -15.06
N ILE A 137 -17.56 26.57 -16.20
CA ILE A 137 -16.91 25.85 -17.30
C ILE A 137 -15.51 25.39 -16.91
N TYR A 138 -14.74 26.23 -16.21
CA TYR A 138 -13.44 25.83 -15.64
C TYR A 138 -13.58 24.58 -14.76
N SER A 139 -14.50 24.59 -13.79
CA SER A 139 -14.66 23.45 -12.87
C SER A 139 -15.13 22.17 -13.58
N ILE A 140 -16.01 22.26 -14.58
CA ILE A 140 -16.43 21.10 -15.37
C ILE A 140 -15.25 20.54 -16.17
N LEU A 141 -14.46 21.39 -16.83
CA LEU A 141 -13.29 20.95 -17.60
C LEU A 141 -12.19 20.38 -16.71
N ARG A 142 -11.97 20.95 -15.52
CA ARG A 142 -11.03 20.41 -14.52
C ARG A 142 -11.46 19.01 -14.05
N GLY A 143 -12.75 18.81 -13.75
CA GLY A 143 -13.29 17.48 -13.44
C GLY A 143 -13.18 16.51 -14.61
N LEU A 144 -13.37 16.96 -15.85
CA LEU A 144 -13.18 16.11 -17.03
C LEU A 144 -11.72 15.78 -17.30
N LYS A 145 -10.77 16.69 -17.06
CA LYS A 145 -9.34 16.38 -17.14
C LYS A 145 -9.00 15.21 -16.24
N PHE A 146 -9.51 15.21 -14.99
CA PHE A 146 -9.36 14.09 -14.06
C PHE A 146 -9.99 12.79 -14.60
N ILE A 147 -11.26 12.82 -15.01
CA ILE A 147 -11.98 11.64 -15.53
C ILE A 147 -11.32 11.07 -16.81
N HIS A 148 -10.93 11.94 -17.75
CA HIS A 148 -10.34 11.57 -19.03
C HIS A 148 -8.91 11.04 -18.86
N SER A 149 -8.14 11.56 -17.88
CA SER A 149 -6.80 11.01 -17.55
C SER A 149 -6.86 9.55 -17.10
N ALA A 150 -7.97 9.12 -16.50
CA ALA A 150 -8.25 7.73 -16.15
C ALA A 150 -8.77 6.85 -17.31
N GLY A 151 -8.89 7.41 -18.52
CA GLY A 151 -9.41 6.69 -19.69
C GLY A 151 -10.93 6.48 -19.67
N ILE A 152 -11.67 7.29 -18.91
CA ILE A 152 -13.12 7.17 -18.74
C ILE A 152 -13.84 8.27 -19.54
N LEU A 153 -14.94 7.89 -20.20
CA LEU A 153 -15.87 8.79 -20.89
C LEU A 153 -17.12 8.94 -20.03
N HIS A 154 -17.58 10.17 -19.73
CA HIS A 154 -18.77 10.38 -18.91
C HIS A 154 -20.06 10.06 -19.68
N ARG A 155 -20.20 10.54 -20.91
CA ARG A 155 -21.30 10.28 -21.85
C ARG A 155 -22.71 10.67 -21.38
N ASP A 156 -22.85 11.53 -20.38
CA ASP A 156 -24.16 12.02 -19.94
C ASP A 156 -24.07 13.39 -19.25
N LEU A 157 -23.16 14.24 -19.73
CA LEU A 157 -23.07 15.60 -19.22
C LEU A 157 -24.25 16.43 -19.71
N LYS A 158 -24.93 17.05 -18.75
CA LYS A 158 -26.07 17.95 -18.92
C LYS A 158 -26.22 18.78 -17.64
N PRO A 159 -26.92 19.92 -17.67
CA PRO A 159 -27.06 20.76 -16.48
C PRO A 159 -27.64 20.04 -15.26
N ALA A 160 -28.49 19.02 -15.45
CA ALA A 160 -29.04 18.22 -14.34
C ALA A 160 -28.01 17.29 -13.66
N ASN A 161 -26.88 16.99 -14.33
CA ASN A 161 -25.79 16.17 -13.81
C ASN A 161 -24.58 17.01 -13.36
N ILE A 162 -24.76 18.33 -13.24
CA ILE A 162 -23.76 19.24 -12.67
C ILE A 162 -24.31 19.79 -11.35
N GLY A 163 -23.72 19.38 -10.24
CA GLY A 163 -24.09 19.83 -8.90
C GLY A 163 -23.36 21.11 -8.52
N VAL A 164 -24.05 21.98 -7.79
CA VAL A 164 -23.50 23.20 -7.20
C VAL A 164 -23.84 23.21 -5.72
N ASP A 165 -22.81 23.31 -4.87
CA ASP A 165 -23.00 23.42 -3.43
C ASP A 165 -23.23 24.88 -2.98
N ARG A 166 -23.53 25.07 -1.69
CA ARG A 166 -23.72 26.38 -1.06
C ARG A 166 -22.50 27.32 -1.12
N HIS A 167 -21.33 26.79 -1.41
CA HIS A 167 -20.08 27.54 -1.56
C HIS A 167 -19.77 27.84 -3.04
N ASN A 168 -20.69 27.53 -3.95
CA ASN A 168 -20.54 27.62 -5.40
C ASN A 168 -19.48 26.68 -6.00
N ASN A 169 -19.11 25.61 -5.29
CA ASN A 169 -18.27 24.57 -5.86
C ASN A 169 -19.11 23.72 -6.81
N VAL A 170 -18.55 23.44 -7.97
CA VAL A 170 -19.18 22.61 -9.00
C VAL A 170 -18.67 21.18 -8.89
N SER A 171 -19.56 20.21 -9.08
CA SER A 171 -19.20 18.79 -9.11
C SER A 171 -19.94 18.04 -10.23
N ILE A 172 -19.22 17.18 -10.95
CA ILE A 172 -19.78 16.28 -11.94
C ILE A 172 -20.47 15.12 -11.22
N LEU A 173 -21.73 14.84 -11.61
CA LEU A 173 -22.60 13.85 -10.99
C LEU A 173 -22.97 12.73 -11.98
N ASP A 174 -23.43 11.61 -11.45
CA ASP A 174 -24.06 10.48 -12.16
C ASP A 174 -23.22 9.77 -13.24
N PHE A 175 -22.49 8.74 -12.80
CA PHE A 175 -21.64 7.89 -13.65
C PHE A 175 -22.38 6.68 -14.24
N GLY A 176 -23.73 6.66 -14.18
CA GLY A 176 -24.52 5.50 -14.61
C GLY A 176 -24.34 5.11 -16.08
N LEU A 177 -23.88 6.02 -16.95
CA LEU A 177 -23.62 5.76 -18.38
C LEU A 177 -22.13 5.75 -18.75
N ALA A 178 -21.23 6.11 -17.84
CA ALA A 178 -19.81 6.29 -18.10
C ALA A 178 -19.08 4.99 -18.48
N ARG A 179 -18.11 5.02 -19.42
CA ARG A 179 -17.44 3.84 -19.99
C ARG A 179 -15.93 4.05 -20.12
N VAL A 180 -15.17 2.96 -20.24
CA VAL A 180 -13.75 3.00 -20.61
C VAL A 180 -13.61 3.29 -22.11
N ALA A 181 -12.65 4.12 -22.49
CA ALA A 181 -12.49 4.61 -23.87
C ALA A 181 -12.04 3.52 -24.88
N SER A 182 -11.33 2.47 -24.44
CA SER A 182 -10.67 1.49 -25.34
C SER A 182 -11.55 0.35 -25.87
N THR A 183 -12.80 0.22 -25.40
CA THR A 183 -13.66 -0.94 -25.74
C THR A 183 -14.41 -0.70 -27.05
N GLY A 184 -13.81 -1.10 -28.17
CA GLY A 184 -14.14 -0.77 -29.57
C GLY A 184 -15.50 -1.17 -30.17
N THR A 185 -16.58 -1.28 -29.38
CA THR A 185 -17.97 -1.31 -29.88
C THR A 185 -18.89 -0.72 -28.84
N HIS A 186 -19.18 0.57 -28.94
CA HIS A 186 -20.08 1.21 -28.00
C HIS A 186 -21.55 0.85 -28.28
N THR A 187 -22.27 0.37 -27.27
CA THR A 187 -23.72 0.09 -27.30
C THR A 187 -24.57 1.37 -27.24
N ASP A 188 -25.82 1.25 -27.71
CA ASP A 188 -26.83 2.31 -27.85
C ASP A 188 -26.74 3.39 -26.77
N TYR A 189 -26.60 4.64 -27.22
CA TYR A 189 -26.59 5.80 -26.33
C TYR A 189 -28.03 6.10 -25.87
N VAL A 190 -28.40 5.70 -24.65
CA VAL A 190 -29.75 5.88 -24.05
C VAL A 190 -29.75 7.03 -23.03
N SER A 191 -29.77 8.27 -23.50
CA SER A 191 -29.98 9.49 -22.67
C SER A 191 -30.87 10.55 -23.38
N THR A 192 -31.03 11.73 -22.80
CA THR A 192 -31.63 12.89 -23.49
C THR A 192 -30.73 13.32 -24.66
N ARG A 193 -31.32 13.68 -25.80
CA ARG A 193 -30.57 13.93 -27.05
C ARG A 193 -29.89 15.30 -27.11
N TRP A 194 -30.30 16.26 -26.29
CA TRP A 194 -30.00 17.68 -26.50
C TRP A 194 -28.52 18.07 -26.36
N TRP A 195 -27.74 17.32 -25.58
CA TRP A 195 -26.30 17.56 -25.35
C TRP A 195 -25.39 16.60 -26.11
N ARG A 196 -25.94 15.69 -26.93
CA ARG A 196 -25.13 14.68 -27.61
C ARG A 196 -24.38 15.26 -28.79
N ALA A 197 -23.14 14.83 -28.95
CA ALA A 197 -22.27 15.22 -30.05
C ALA A 197 -22.76 14.66 -31.41
N PRO A 198 -22.55 15.39 -32.53
CA PRO A 198 -23.03 15.00 -33.85
C PRO A 198 -22.50 13.63 -34.31
N GLU A 199 -21.26 13.28 -33.98
CA GLU A 199 -20.63 12.01 -34.33
C GLU A 199 -21.35 10.78 -33.75
N ILE A 200 -22.10 10.93 -32.65
CA ILE A 200 -22.91 9.85 -32.09
C ILE A 200 -24.04 9.46 -33.06
N TYR A 201 -24.55 10.42 -33.83
CA TYR A 201 -25.63 10.19 -34.80
C TYR A 201 -25.12 9.74 -36.17
N VAL A 202 -23.95 10.21 -36.58
CA VAL A 202 -23.42 9.99 -37.93
C VAL A 202 -22.38 8.87 -38.00
N ASN A 203 -21.84 8.44 -36.86
CA ASN A 203 -20.87 7.34 -36.75
C ASN A 203 -20.84 6.73 -35.33
N GLU A 204 -21.94 6.07 -34.95
CA GLU A 204 -22.20 5.54 -33.61
C GLU A 204 -21.09 4.63 -33.04
N LYS A 205 -20.26 4.01 -33.90
CA LYS A 205 -19.22 3.05 -33.50
C LYS A 205 -17.85 3.69 -33.25
N LYS A 206 -17.63 4.97 -33.57
CA LYS A 206 -16.32 5.64 -33.43
C LYS A 206 -16.47 6.99 -32.76
N TYR A 207 -16.32 7.02 -31.45
CA TYR A 207 -16.22 8.26 -30.68
C TYR A 207 -15.27 8.10 -29.49
N ASN A 208 -14.85 9.22 -28.90
CA ASN A 208 -13.86 9.29 -27.84
C ASN A 208 -14.27 10.35 -26.80
N GLU A 209 -13.34 10.82 -25.97
CA GLU A 209 -13.54 11.83 -24.91
C GLU A 209 -14.10 13.17 -25.41
N LYS A 210 -13.98 13.46 -26.71
CA LYS A 210 -14.47 14.70 -27.34
C LYS A 210 -16.01 14.80 -27.37
N VAL A 211 -16.74 13.71 -27.10
CA VAL A 211 -18.21 13.77 -26.92
C VAL A 211 -18.60 14.51 -25.64
N ASP A 212 -17.79 14.39 -24.59
CA ASP A 212 -18.02 15.10 -23.33
C ASP A 212 -17.70 16.59 -23.53
N ILE A 213 -16.65 16.92 -24.29
CA ILE A 213 -16.27 18.29 -24.63
C ILE A 213 -17.38 19.03 -25.39
N TRP A 214 -18.03 18.37 -26.34
CA TRP A 214 -19.22 18.92 -27.02
C TRP A 214 -20.36 19.21 -26.03
N SER A 215 -20.58 18.28 -25.09
CA SER A 215 -21.63 18.43 -24.06
C SER A 215 -21.34 19.66 -23.18
N VAL A 216 -20.07 19.93 -22.85
CA VAL A 216 -19.66 21.16 -22.15
C VAL A 216 -19.96 22.41 -22.98
N GLY A 217 -19.70 22.39 -24.29
CA GLY A 217 -20.08 23.49 -25.19
C GLY A 217 -21.58 23.76 -25.18
N CYS A 218 -22.40 22.70 -25.19
CA CYS A 218 -23.86 22.84 -25.06
C CYS A 218 -24.25 23.43 -23.69
N ILE A 219 -23.66 22.97 -22.58
CA ILE A 219 -23.90 23.53 -21.23
C ILE A 219 -23.51 25.01 -21.17
N MET A 220 -22.36 25.39 -21.73
CA MET A 220 -21.91 26.79 -21.79
C MET A 220 -22.89 27.67 -22.55
N ALA A 221 -23.37 27.22 -23.72
CA ALA A 221 -24.40 27.92 -24.47
C ALA A 221 -25.71 28.05 -23.70
N GLU A 222 -26.11 27.03 -22.93
CA GLU A 222 -27.32 27.08 -22.11
C GLU A 222 -27.20 28.03 -20.91
N LEU A 223 -26.02 28.17 -20.32
CA LEU A 223 -25.77 29.20 -19.32
C LEU A 223 -25.92 30.61 -19.90
N ILE A 224 -25.56 30.80 -21.17
CA ILE A 224 -25.71 32.08 -21.86
C ILE A 224 -27.17 32.34 -22.26
N LEU A 225 -27.83 31.35 -22.86
CA LEU A 225 -29.16 31.50 -23.45
C LEU A 225 -30.32 31.20 -22.49
N LEU A 226 -30.02 30.61 -21.34
CA LEU A 226 -30.95 30.12 -20.32
C LEU A 226 -31.97 29.10 -20.85
N LYS A 227 -31.71 28.49 -22.01
CA LYS A 227 -32.57 27.49 -22.66
C LYS A 227 -31.70 26.47 -23.42
N PRO A 228 -32.18 25.23 -23.61
CA PRO A 228 -31.46 24.23 -24.39
C PRO A 228 -31.04 24.71 -25.77
N LEU A 229 -29.78 24.46 -26.14
CA LEU A 229 -29.25 24.87 -27.44
C LEU A 229 -29.85 24.04 -28.59
N PHE A 230 -29.90 22.71 -28.42
CA PHE A 230 -30.38 21.79 -29.46
C PHE A 230 -31.53 20.88 -28.98
N PRO A 231 -32.76 21.41 -28.79
CA PRO A 231 -33.90 20.63 -28.29
C PRO A 231 -34.56 19.77 -29.39
N GLY A 232 -33.82 18.81 -29.96
CA GLY A 232 -34.34 17.93 -31.03
C GLY A 232 -35.31 16.86 -30.52
N LYS A 233 -36.33 16.56 -31.34
CA LYS A 233 -37.37 15.55 -31.05
C LYS A 233 -36.96 14.13 -31.47
N ASP A 234 -36.23 14.02 -32.57
CA ASP A 234 -35.68 12.77 -33.11
C ASP A 234 -34.28 13.02 -33.69
N THR A 235 -33.64 11.99 -34.23
CA THR A 235 -32.27 12.09 -34.78
C THR A 235 -32.16 13.12 -35.91
N ILE A 236 -33.17 13.20 -36.79
CA ILE A 236 -33.15 14.08 -37.96
C ILE A 236 -33.37 15.53 -37.51
N ASP A 237 -34.34 15.77 -36.63
CA ASP A 237 -34.58 17.11 -36.05
C ASP A 237 -33.37 17.58 -35.23
N GLN A 238 -32.71 16.68 -34.48
CA GLN A 238 -31.49 17.02 -33.74
C GLN A 238 -30.36 17.47 -34.68
N LEU A 239 -30.08 16.73 -35.75
CA LEU A 239 -29.05 17.11 -36.74
C LEU A 239 -29.40 18.43 -37.42
N ASN A 240 -30.67 18.64 -37.77
CA ASN A 240 -31.13 19.90 -38.35
C ASN A 240 -30.85 21.10 -37.43
N LYS A 241 -31.15 20.97 -36.13
CA LYS A 241 -30.88 22.01 -35.12
C LYS A 241 -29.42 22.27 -34.90
N ILE A 242 -28.58 21.22 -34.97
CA ILE A 242 -27.13 21.36 -34.92
C ILE A 242 -26.66 22.21 -36.11
N PHE A 243 -27.06 21.83 -37.32
CA PHE A 243 -26.65 22.54 -38.54
C PHE A 243 -27.23 23.95 -38.67
N ASP A 244 -28.37 24.26 -38.03
CA ASP A 244 -28.90 25.64 -37.94
C ASP A 244 -27.93 26.60 -37.22
N ILE A 245 -27.07 26.08 -36.33
CA ILE A 245 -26.12 26.88 -35.55
C ILE A 245 -24.70 26.77 -36.10
N ILE A 246 -24.19 25.54 -36.25
CA ILE A 246 -22.77 25.33 -36.62
C ILE A 246 -22.53 25.28 -38.14
N GLY A 247 -23.60 25.28 -38.94
CA GLY A 247 -23.57 25.14 -40.39
C GLY A 247 -23.47 23.68 -40.87
N THR A 248 -23.73 23.47 -42.16
CA THR A 248 -23.55 22.15 -42.81
C THR A 248 -22.05 21.90 -43.07
N PRO A 249 -21.47 20.78 -42.59
CA PRO A 249 -20.07 20.45 -42.85
C PRO A 249 -19.78 20.25 -44.33
N ASP A 250 -18.55 20.53 -44.76
CA ASP A 250 -18.12 20.30 -46.13
C ASP A 250 -18.00 18.80 -46.47
N SER A 251 -18.03 18.47 -47.76
CA SER A 251 -18.03 17.10 -48.25
C SER A 251 -16.82 16.27 -47.78
N LYS A 252 -15.65 16.89 -47.58
CA LYS A 252 -14.45 16.18 -47.10
C LYS A 252 -14.64 15.80 -45.63
N THR A 253 -15.09 16.73 -44.81
CA THR A 253 -15.39 16.49 -43.39
C THR A 253 -16.46 15.39 -43.22
N LEU A 254 -17.51 15.39 -44.05
CA LEU A 254 -18.55 14.35 -44.02
C LEU A 254 -18.00 12.96 -44.39
N GLN A 255 -17.11 12.85 -45.38
CA GLN A 255 -16.50 11.57 -45.77
C GLN A 255 -15.57 10.99 -44.70
N GLU A 256 -14.87 11.84 -43.96
CA GLU A 256 -13.92 11.39 -42.92
C GLU A 256 -14.62 10.96 -41.62
N ILE A 257 -15.73 11.60 -41.27
CA ILE A 257 -16.41 11.40 -39.96
C ILE A 257 -17.61 10.47 -40.07
N CYS A 258 -18.45 10.61 -41.10
CA CYS A 258 -19.74 9.94 -41.16
C CYS A 258 -19.62 8.52 -41.76
N THR A 259 -20.57 7.63 -41.46
CA THR A 259 -20.73 6.43 -42.29
C THR A 259 -21.16 6.81 -43.71
N PRO A 260 -20.95 5.94 -44.72
CA PRO A 260 -21.38 6.21 -46.09
C PRO A 260 -22.86 6.57 -46.19
N GLU A 261 -23.71 5.93 -45.39
CA GLU A 261 -25.15 6.17 -45.36
C GLU A 261 -25.48 7.56 -44.79
N ALA A 262 -24.87 7.92 -43.65
CA ALA A 262 -25.06 9.22 -43.02
C ALA A 262 -24.52 10.36 -43.90
N SER A 263 -23.37 10.16 -44.53
CA SER A 263 -22.77 11.13 -45.47
C SER A 263 -23.69 11.37 -46.68
N ALA A 264 -24.24 10.31 -47.28
CA ALA A 264 -25.18 10.41 -48.39
C ALA A 264 -26.50 11.08 -47.98
N TYR A 265 -26.97 10.85 -46.76
CA TYR A 265 -28.17 11.51 -46.23
C TYR A 265 -27.95 13.01 -46.02
N ILE A 266 -26.87 13.39 -45.32
CA ILE A 266 -26.57 14.81 -45.02
C ILE A 266 -26.31 15.60 -46.31
N SER A 267 -25.64 14.99 -47.30
CA SER A 267 -25.38 15.62 -48.60
C SER A 267 -26.66 15.95 -49.40
N ARG A 268 -27.81 15.35 -49.05
CA ARG A 268 -29.12 15.64 -49.65
C ARG A 268 -29.92 16.68 -48.86
N MET A 269 -29.47 17.05 -47.66
CA MET A 269 -30.11 18.09 -46.86
C MET A 269 -29.82 19.47 -47.45
N GLU A 270 -30.67 20.45 -47.14
CA GLU A 270 -30.43 21.84 -47.49
C GLU A 270 -29.14 22.34 -46.82
N TYR A 271 -28.29 23.03 -47.60
CA TYR A 271 -27.07 23.64 -47.06
C TYR A 271 -27.42 24.80 -46.13
N LYS A 272 -26.82 24.81 -44.94
CA LYS A 272 -27.01 25.87 -43.93
C LYS A 272 -25.69 26.58 -43.66
N PRO A 273 -25.64 27.92 -43.80
CA PRO A 273 -24.46 28.68 -43.38
C PRO A 273 -24.33 28.66 -41.85
N LYS A 274 -23.09 28.75 -41.35
CA LYS A 274 -22.82 28.86 -39.90
C LYS A 274 -23.39 30.17 -39.36
N ALA A 275 -24.06 30.11 -38.21
CA ALA A 275 -24.60 31.30 -37.56
C ALA A 275 -23.48 32.20 -37.00
N ASN A 276 -23.75 33.49 -36.84
CA ASN A 276 -22.79 34.41 -36.23
C ASN A 276 -22.76 34.21 -34.69
N PHE A 277 -21.74 33.53 -34.20
CA PHE A 277 -21.60 33.21 -32.77
C PHE A 277 -21.47 34.46 -31.88
N ASN A 278 -20.85 35.54 -32.38
CA ASN A 278 -20.77 36.79 -31.61
C ASN A 278 -22.14 37.43 -31.41
N GLU A 279 -23.03 37.36 -32.42
CA GLU A 279 -24.40 37.87 -32.29
C GLU A 279 -25.26 37.00 -31.36
N LEU A 280 -25.03 35.67 -31.37
CA LEU A 280 -25.81 34.73 -30.56
C LEU A 280 -25.39 34.71 -29.09
N PHE A 281 -24.08 34.70 -28.83
CA PHE A 281 -23.50 34.40 -27.51
C PHE A 281 -22.66 35.55 -26.92
N GLY A 282 -22.33 36.56 -27.71
CA GLY A 282 -21.61 37.73 -27.24
C GLY A 282 -22.43 38.59 -26.28
N PHE A 283 -21.78 39.58 -25.67
CA PHE A 283 -22.44 40.47 -24.72
C PHE A 283 -23.65 41.20 -25.32
N LYS A 284 -24.76 41.12 -24.60
CA LYS A 284 -25.95 41.95 -24.80
C LYS A 284 -25.97 43.00 -23.71
N TYR A 285 -26.04 44.27 -24.11
CA TYR A 285 -25.93 45.41 -23.19
C TYR A 285 -27.30 45.97 -22.86
N ASP A 286 -27.43 46.50 -21.64
CA ASP A 286 -28.57 47.33 -21.26
C ASP A 286 -28.52 48.64 -22.05
N PRO A 287 -29.57 49.01 -22.80
CA PRO A 287 -29.59 50.25 -23.55
C PRO A 287 -29.45 51.53 -22.70
N LEU A 288 -29.73 51.46 -21.40
CA LEU A 288 -29.72 52.59 -20.47
C LEU A 288 -28.42 52.68 -19.66
N THR A 289 -27.86 51.55 -19.23
CA THR A 289 -26.67 51.53 -18.35
C THR A 289 -25.38 51.16 -19.08
N GLU A 290 -25.46 50.73 -20.35
CA GLU A 290 -24.34 50.20 -21.14
C GLU A 290 -23.57 49.06 -20.43
N THR A 291 -24.20 48.40 -19.46
CA THR A 291 -23.62 47.24 -18.76
C THR A 291 -24.06 45.94 -19.43
N PRO A 292 -23.20 44.91 -19.52
CA PRO A 292 -23.60 43.61 -20.01
C PRO A 292 -24.72 42.98 -19.15
N ILE A 293 -25.84 42.62 -19.78
CA ILE A 293 -26.96 41.90 -19.16
C ILE A 293 -26.76 40.38 -19.28
N SER A 294 -26.19 39.92 -20.40
CA SER A 294 -25.98 38.49 -20.69
C SER A 294 -24.90 38.32 -21.75
N GLY A 295 -24.43 37.09 -21.96
CA GLY A 295 -23.40 36.77 -22.94
C GLY A 295 -22.00 36.73 -22.34
N VAL A 296 -21.02 36.50 -23.21
CA VAL A 296 -19.60 36.39 -22.86
C VAL A 296 -18.75 37.27 -23.76
N SER A 297 -17.50 37.51 -23.35
CA SER A 297 -16.50 38.19 -24.19
C SER A 297 -16.17 37.41 -25.47
N SER A 298 -15.47 38.05 -26.41
CA SER A 298 -14.97 37.40 -27.62
C SER A 298 -14.11 36.15 -27.33
N GLU A 299 -13.39 36.14 -26.21
CA GLU A 299 -12.62 34.97 -25.76
C GLU A 299 -13.54 33.81 -25.39
N GLY A 300 -14.67 34.09 -24.73
CA GLY A 300 -15.68 33.09 -24.39
C GLY A 300 -16.41 32.57 -25.62
N VAL A 301 -16.68 33.44 -26.60
CA VAL A 301 -17.25 33.04 -27.89
C VAL A 301 -16.29 32.13 -28.67
N ASP A 302 -14.99 32.45 -28.69
CA ASP A 302 -13.96 31.63 -29.35
C ASP A 302 -13.86 30.24 -28.72
N LEU A 303 -13.80 30.15 -27.37
CA LEU A 303 -13.82 28.86 -26.69
C LEU A 303 -15.09 28.07 -27.03
N LEU A 304 -16.27 28.69 -26.98
CA LEU A 304 -17.54 28.02 -27.29
C LEU A 304 -17.57 27.48 -28.73
N ASP A 305 -17.02 28.24 -29.69
CA ASP A 305 -16.92 27.80 -31.09
C ASP A 305 -16.04 26.56 -31.25
N ARG A 306 -14.93 26.49 -30.50
CA ARG A 306 -14.04 25.32 -30.48
C ARG A 306 -14.69 24.12 -29.82
N LEU A 307 -15.44 24.30 -28.73
CA LEU A 307 -16.17 23.22 -28.06
C LEU A 307 -17.29 22.64 -28.96
N LEU A 308 -17.93 23.48 -29.79
CA LEU A 308 -19.03 23.11 -30.70
C LEU A 308 -18.60 22.82 -32.15
N SER A 309 -17.34 22.43 -32.37
CA SER A 309 -16.88 22.02 -33.71
C SER A 309 -17.51 20.68 -34.14
N PHE A 310 -17.98 20.58 -35.39
CA PHE A 310 -18.54 19.32 -35.92
C PHE A 310 -17.50 18.19 -35.90
N ASP A 311 -16.28 18.49 -36.35
CA ASP A 311 -15.16 17.56 -36.34
C ASP A 311 -14.59 17.39 -34.93
N PRO A 312 -14.68 16.19 -34.31
CA PRO A 312 -14.16 15.98 -32.96
C PRO A 312 -12.64 16.19 -32.86
N ARG A 313 -11.90 16.07 -33.96
CA ARG A 313 -10.45 16.33 -34.01
C ARG A 313 -10.11 17.81 -33.86
N GLN A 314 -11.07 18.69 -34.15
CA GLN A 314 -10.91 20.14 -34.01
C GLN A 314 -11.35 20.65 -32.62
N ARG A 315 -12.02 19.81 -31.82
CA ARG A 315 -12.35 20.13 -30.43
C ARG A 315 -11.10 19.96 -29.56
N PRO A 316 -10.84 20.86 -28.59
CA PRO A 316 -9.76 20.67 -27.63
C PRO A 316 -10.03 19.48 -26.69
N THR A 317 -9.00 18.91 -26.08
CA THR A 317 -9.17 18.03 -24.90
C THR A 317 -9.59 18.87 -23.70
N ALA A 318 -9.99 18.23 -22.59
CA ALA A 318 -10.28 18.98 -21.36
C ALA A 318 -9.06 19.79 -20.89
N GLU A 319 -7.86 19.20 -20.98
CA GLU A 319 -6.60 19.86 -20.64
C GLU A 319 -6.25 21.01 -21.60
N GLU A 320 -6.41 20.80 -22.91
CA GLU A 320 -6.21 21.87 -23.90
C GLU A 320 -7.21 23.01 -23.72
N ALA A 321 -8.47 22.71 -23.39
CA ALA A 321 -9.53 23.70 -23.20
C ALA A 321 -9.24 24.62 -21.99
N LEU A 322 -8.64 24.10 -20.92
CA LEU A 322 -8.24 24.89 -19.75
C LEU A 322 -7.17 25.96 -20.08
N ASN A 323 -6.41 25.76 -21.16
CA ASN A 323 -5.38 26.71 -21.61
C ASN A 323 -5.93 27.88 -22.45
N TYR A 324 -7.23 27.91 -22.78
CA TYR A 324 -7.81 28.99 -23.57
C TYR A 324 -7.82 30.33 -22.82
N PRO A 325 -7.67 31.48 -23.51
CA PRO A 325 -7.64 32.81 -22.89
C PRO A 325 -8.80 33.06 -21.93
N PHE A 326 -10.00 32.60 -22.29
CA PHE A 326 -11.20 32.73 -21.48
C PHE A 326 -11.03 32.15 -20.06
N LEU A 327 -10.29 31.06 -19.87
CA LEU A 327 -10.13 30.35 -18.59
C LEU A 327 -8.79 30.61 -17.90
N LYS A 328 -7.83 31.25 -18.59
CA LYS A 328 -6.44 31.42 -18.16
C LYS A 328 -6.25 31.98 -16.74
N LEU A 329 -7.17 32.84 -16.28
CA LEU A 329 -7.12 33.42 -14.93
C LEU A 329 -7.23 32.37 -13.80
N TYR A 330 -7.90 31.26 -14.06
CA TYR A 330 -8.17 30.21 -13.05
C TYR A 330 -7.36 28.93 -13.28
N HIS A 331 -6.62 28.84 -14.40
CA HIS A 331 -5.89 27.64 -14.74
C HIS A 331 -4.63 27.51 -13.87
N GLU A 332 -4.62 26.51 -12.99
CA GLU A 332 -3.52 26.21 -12.08
C GLU A 332 -3.10 24.73 -12.23
N PRO A 333 -2.17 24.41 -13.15
CA PRO A 333 -1.82 23.02 -13.47
C PRO A 333 -1.40 22.14 -12.29
N MET A 334 -0.78 22.74 -11.26
CA MET A 334 -0.30 22.02 -10.07
C MET A 334 -1.44 21.67 -9.09
N GLU A 335 -2.57 22.37 -9.17
CA GLU A 335 -3.74 22.12 -8.34
C GLU A 335 -4.81 21.30 -9.10
N GLU A 336 -4.51 20.77 -10.28
CA GLU A 336 -5.43 20.00 -11.12
C GLU A 336 -5.07 18.51 -11.10
N PRO A 337 -5.78 17.67 -10.32
CA PRO A 337 -5.42 16.27 -10.16
C PRO A 337 -5.60 15.50 -11.47
N THR A 338 -4.74 14.50 -11.66
CA THR A 338 -4.83 13.48 -12.71
C THR A 338 -4.65 12.10 -12.09
N ILE A 339 -5.08 11.05 -12.80
CA ILE A 339 -4.83 9.67 -12.42
C ILE A 339 -3.74 9.12 -13.35
N GLU A 340 -2.62 8.66 -12.78
CA GLU A 340 -1.48 8.13 -13.55
C GLU A 340 -1.73 6.73 -14.13
N THR A 341 -2.59 5.94 -13.47
CA THR A 341 -2.92 4.57 -13.88
C THR A 341 -4.24 4.56 -14.65
N MET A 342 -4.29 3.92 -15.81
CA MET A 342 -5.57 3.73 -16.52
C MET A 342 -6.46 2.74 -15.78
N ILE A 343 -7.78 2.94 -15.82
CA ILE A 343 -8.73 1.99 -15.23
C ILE A 343 -8.74 0.68 -16.02
N ASP A 344 -8.91 -0.43 -15.32
CA ASP A 344 -8.95 -1.79 -15.87
C ASP A 344 -10.02 -1.95 -16.99
N GLU A 345 -9.58 -2.39 -18.17
CA GLU A 345 -10.42 -2.68 -19.34
C GLU A 345 -11.49 -3.77 -19.06
N HIS A 346 -11.32 -4.57 -18.00
CA HIS A 346 -12.24 -5.65 -17.65
C HIS A 346 -13.59 -5.18 -17.09
N LEU A 347 -13.79 -3.88 -16.82
CA LEU A 347 -15.10 -3.31 -16.45
C LEU A 347 -16.20 -3.58 -17.48
N ASP A 348 -15.81 -3.79 -18.74
CA ASP A 348 -16.73 -4.09 -19.83
C ASP A 348 -16.74 -5.57 -20.25
N THR A 349 -16.07 -6.45 -19.51
CA THR A 349 -16.18 -7.92 -19.67
C THR A 349 -17.63 -8.38 -19.51
N GLU A 350 -18.04 -9.43 -20.23
CA GLU A 350 -19.37 -10.02 -20.07
C GLU A 350 -19.37 -11.11 -18.98
N TYR A 351 -20.25 -10.94 -17.99
CA TYR A 351 -20.53 -11.93 -16.94
C TYR A 351 -22.04 -12.16 -16.81
N THR A 352 -22.42 -13.28 -16.19
CA THR A 352 -23.81 -13.55 -15.88
C THR A 352 -24.34 -12.57 -14.83
N LYS A 353 -25.68 -12.45 -14.74
CA LYS A 353 -26.35 -11.60 -13.74
C LYS A 353 -25.91 -11.95 -12.32
N GLU A 354 -25.83 -13.25 -12.01
CA GLU A 354 -25.45 -13.80 -10.72
C GLU A 354 -23.98 -13.52 -10.37
N GLN A 355 -23.08 -13.60 -11.36
CA GLN A 355 -21.67 -13.22 -11.19
C GLN A 355 -21.52 -11.73 -10.91
N TRP A 356 -22.25 -10.86 -11.63
CA TRP A 356 -22.26 -9.42 -11.34
C TRP A 356 -22.82 -9.10 -9.96
N LYS A 357 -23.88 -9.80 -9.56
CA LYS A 357 -24.50 -9.69 -8.24
C LYS A 357 -23.50 -10.01 -7.13
N SER A 358 -22.77 -11.13 -7.27
CA SER A 358 -21.71 -11.54 -6.34
C SER A 358 -20.55 -10.55 -6.29
N LYS A 359 -20.06 -10.08 -7.44
CA LYS A 359 -19.00 -9.07 -7.52
C LYS A 359 -19.41 -7.71 -6.97
N THR A 360 -20.69 -7.36 -7.07
CA THR A 360 -21.21 -6.12 -6.50
C THR A 360 -21.31 -6.23 -4.99
N MET A 361 -21.84 -7.34 -4.46
CA MET A 361 -22.06 -7.51 -3.02
C MET A 361 -20.79 -7.80 -2.23
N SER A 362 -19.72 -8.28 -2.88
CA SER A 362 -18.48 -8.66 -2.19
C SER A 362 -17.99 -7.52 -1.27
N ARG A 363 -18.15 -7.68 0.05
CA ARG A 363 -17.60 -6.75 1.04
C ARG A 363 -16.09 -6.72 0.90
N SER A 364 -15.48 -5.56 1.12
CA SER A 364 -14.03 -5.55 1.31
C SER A 364 -13.74 -6.40 2.53
N LYS A 365 -12.87 -7.38 2.33
CA LYS A 365 -12.44 -8.28 3.38
C LYS A 365 -11.72 -7.48 4.47
N THR A 366 -12.13 -7.64 5.72
CA THR A 366 -11.55 -6.91 6.85
C THR A 366 -10.32 -7.65 7.39
N VAL A 367 -9.25 -6.91 7.68
CA VAL A 367 -7.99 -7.46 8.20
C VAL A 367 -7.59 -6.71 9.45
N ALA A 368 -7.37 -7.45 10.53
CA ALA A 368 -6.73 -6.92 11.73
C ALA A 368 -5.24 -7.19 11.70
N ILE A 369 -4.43 -6.17 11.98
CA ILE A 369 -2.99 -6.30 12.15
C ILE A 369 -2.63 -5.94 13.59
N ILE A 370 -1.93 -6.85 14.27
CA ILE A 370 -1.52 -6.69 15.66
C ILE A 370 -0.07 -6.21 15.68
N GLY A 371 0.13 -4.91 15.92
CA GLY A 371 1.41 -4.22 15.93
C GLY A 371 1.61 -3.25 14.76
N ALA A 372 1.99 -2.02 15.09
CA ALA A 372 2.25 -0.91 14.16
C ALA A 372 3.77 -0.62 14.02
N GLY A 373 4.61 -1.65 14.12
CA GLY A 373 6.02 -1.57 13.74
C GLY A 373 6.20 -1.63 12.22
N ALA A 374 7.46 -1.52 11.75
CA ALA A 374 7.80 -1.51 10.31
C ALA A 374 7.14 -2.66 9.51
N CYS A 375 7.12 -3.88 10.05
CA CYS A 375 6.48 -5.03 9.41
C CYS A 375 4.94 -4.91 9.31
N GLY A 376 4.29 -4.33 10.32
CA GLY A 376 2.85 -4.10 10.31
C GLY A 376 2.45 -3.01 9.32
N LEU A 377 3.25 -1.93 9.25
CA LEU A 377 3.01 -0.81 8.34
C LEU A 377 3.12 -1.23 6.87
N VAL A 378 4.21 -1.91 6.48
CA VAL A 378 4.35 -2.38 5.09
C VAL A 378 3.28 -3.41 4.71
N CYS A 379 2.85 -4.23 5.66
CA CYS A 379 1.77 -5.19 5.45
C CYS A 379 0.42 -4.51 5.24
N ALA A 380 0.12 -3.48 6.05
CA ALA A 380 -1.08 -2.66 5.89
C ALA A 380 -1.11 -2.02 4.50
N LYS A 381 0.00 -1.41 4.07
CA LYS A 381 0.12 -0.79 2.75
C LYS A 381 -0.23 -1.77 1.63
N VAL A 382 0.42 -2.94 1.60
CA VAL A 382 0.20 -3.94 0.55
C VAL A 382 -1.25 -4.45 0.51
N LEU A 383 -1.88 -4.64 1.68
CA LEU A 383 -3.27 -5.07 1.75
C LEU A 383 -4.25 -3.98 1.33
N LEU A 384 -3.96 -2.71 1.64
CA LEU A 384 -4.75 -1.58 1.16
C LEU A 384 -4.71 -1.48 -0.36
N ASP A 385 -3.52 -1.65 -0.98
CA ASP A 385 -3.37 -1.67 -2.44
C ASP A 385 -4.24 -2.78 -3.08
N ASP A 386 -4.31 -3.95 -2.43
CA ASP A 386 -5.15 -5.09 -2.87
C ASP A 386 -6.64 -4.96 -2.48
N GLY A 387 -7.04 -3.82 -1.91
CA GLY A 387 -8.43 -3.47 -1.65
C GLY A 387 -9.04 -4.07 -0.38
N PHE A 388 -8.22 -4.56 0.55
CA PHE A 388 -8.66 -4.97 1.89
C PHE A 388 -8.97 -3.76 2.77
N ASN A 389 -9.83 -3.93 3.77
CA ASN A 389 -10.05 -2.92 4.81
C ASN A 389 -9.23 -3.28 6.04
N VAL A 390 -8.18 -2.51 6.31
CA VAL A 390 -7.19 -2.81 7.35
C VAL A 390 -7.44 -1.97 8.61
N SER A 391 -7.34 -2.61 9.78
CA SER A 391 -7.26 -1.95 11.09
C SER A 391 -6.04 -2.47 11.85
N LEU A 392 -5.24 -1.56 12.39
CA LEU A 392 -4.05 -1.90 13.18
C LEU A 392 -4.31 -1.61 14.66
N PHE A 393 -3.82 -2.49 15.53
CA PHE A 393 -3.89 -2.30 16.97
C PHE A 393 -2.47 -2.27 17.54
N ASP A 394 -2.12 -1.21 18.26
CA ASP A 394 -0.86 -1.12 18.98
C ASP A 394 -1.06 -0.65 20.42
N ARG A 395 -0.35 -1.29 21.34
CA ARG A 395 -0.37 -0.97 22.78
C ARG A 395 0.40 0.32 23.09
N GLN A 396 1.28 0.76 22.19
CA GLN A 396 2.06 1.98 22.36
C GLN A 396 1.25 3.20 21.91
N GLU A 397 1.72 4.38 22.32
CA GLU A 397 1.13 5.68 21.95
C GLU A 397 1.57 6.20 20.58
N GLU A 398 2.64 5.61 20.04
CA GLU A 398 3.24 5.97 18.75
C GLU A 398 3.63 4.70 17.97
N LEU A 399 3.82 4.85 16.67
CA LEU A 399 4.19 3.75 15.79
C LEU A 399 5.70 3.45 15.84
N GLY A 400 6.14 2.48 15.04
CA GLY A 400 7.56 2.22 14.82
C GLY A 400 8.16 1.11 15.67
N GLY A 401 7.40 0.56 16.62
CA GLY A 401 7.81 -0.60 17.41
C GLY A 401 9.09 -0.32 18.20
N ILE A 402 10.17 -1.08 17.95
CA ILE A 402 11.48 -0.88 18.61
C ILE A 402 12.10 0.50 18.35
N TRP A 403 11.62 1.22 17.33
CA TRP A 403 12.06 2.55 16.96
C TRP A 403 11.25 3.66 17.62
N SER A 404 10.24 3.33 18.43
CA SER A 404 9.52 4.29 19.27
C SER A 404 10.43 4.83 20.37
N SER A 405 10.19 6.06 20.84
CA SER A 405 10.89 6.68 21.97
C SER A 405 10.86 5.83 23.25
N LYS A 406 9.75 5.10 23.47
CA LYS A 406 9.59 4.23 24.63
C LYS A 406 10.41 2.94 24.54
N LEU A 407 10.65 2.41 23.34
CA LEU A 407 11.43 1.18 23.13
C LEU A 407 12.82 1.42 22.55
N ALA A 408 13.19 2.62 22.13
CA ALA A 408 14.55 2.90 21.70
C ALA A 408 15.47 3.14 22.91
N TYR A 409 16.71 2.66 22.84
CA TYR A 409 17.75 2.99 23.82
C TYR A 409 18.61 4.16 23.32
N ALA A 410 19.33 4.83 24.22
CA ALA A 410 19.95 6.15 24.07
C ALA A 410 20.81 6.37 22.81
N ASP A 411 21.34 5.31 22.20
CA ASP A 411 22.25 5.38 21.03
C ASP A 411 21.89 4.35 19.94
N LEU A 412 20.62 3.95 19.87
CA LEU A 412 20.14 3.00 18.88
C LEU A 412 20.23 3.61 17.47
N HIS A 413 20.89 2.88 16.57
CA HIS A 413 21.02 3.20 15.15
C HIS A 413 20.79 1.95 14.31
N SER A 414 20.38 2.13 13.05
CA SER A 414 20.25 1.04 12.10
C SER A 414 21.60 0.33 11.87
N GLN A 415 21.51 -0.97 11.57
CA GLN A 415 22.67 -1.79 11.17
C GLN A 415 22.96 -1.71 9.68
N GLN A 416 22.01 -1.19 8.91
CA GLN A 416 22.06 -1.13 7.47
C GLN A 416 22.30 0.31 7.00
N PRO A 417 23.17 0.52 5.99
CA PRO A 417 23.35 1.83 5.39
C PRO A 417 22.17 2.18 4.48
N GLY A 418 22.00 3.48 4.21
CA GLY A 418 20.96 3.97 3.31
C GLY A 418 21.00 3.32 1.92
N GLY A 419 19.82 3.06 1.39
CA GLY A 419 19.51 2.30 0.18
C GLY A 419 19.47 0.78 0.38
N THR A 420 19.35 0.29 1.62
CA THR A 420 19.29 -1.16 1.91
C THR A 420 18.30 -1.55 3.01
N LEU A 421 17.77 -0.58 3.76
CA LEU A 421 16.82 -0.81 4.87
C LEU A 421 15.39 -0.42 4.47
N GLU A 422 15.28 0.63 3.67
CA GLU A 422 14.05 1.32 3.28
C GLU A 422 13.01 0.39 2.62
N PHE A 423 11.74 0.80 2.61
CA PHE A 423 10.69 0.19 1.80
C PHE A 423 10.87 0.55 0.32
N SER A 424 10.43 -0.33 -0.58
CA SER A 424 10.69 -0.21 -2.03
C SER A 424 10.11 1.07 -2.67
N ASP A 425 9.07 1.61 -2.06
CA ASP A 425 8.25 2.73 -2.52
C ASP A 425 8.52 4.04 -1.73
N LEU A 426 9.49 4.04 -0.81
CA LEU A 426 9.95 5.26 -0.14
C LEU A 426 11.45 5.22 0.19
N TYR A 427 12.24 5.94 -0.60
CA TYR A 427 13.69 6.10 -0.39
C TYR A 427 14.02 7.20 0.65
N ASP A 428 15.07 6.99 1.44
CA ASP A 428 15.53 7.91 2.49
C ASP A 428 17.05 8.13 2.45
N GLY A 429 17.84 7.08 2.19
CA GLY A 429 19.26 7.20 1.87
C GLY A 429 20.17 7.56 3.04
N VAL A 430 19.64 7.70 4.26
CA VAL A 430 20.43 8.05 5.45
C VAL A 430 21.28 6.86 5.91
N GLU A 431 22.58 7.10 6.04
CA GLU A 431 23.54 6.06 6.42
C GLU A 431 23.53 5.81 7.93
N PHE A 432 23.22 4.58 8.34
CA PHE A 432 23.13 4.18 9.75
C PHE A 432 22.26 5.12 10.58
N ALA A 433 21.05 5.40 10.09
CA ALA A 433 20.08 6.32 10.70
C ALA A 433 19.87 6.06 12.20
N SER A 434 19.71 7.14 12.97
CA SER A 434 19.33 7.07 14.39
C SER A 434 17.90 6.56 14.52
N TRP A 435 17.53 6.11 15.73
CA TRP A 435 16.17 5.65 15.96
C TRP A 435 15.13 6.75 15.74
N GLN A 436 15.44 8.01 16.04
CA GLN A 436 14.55 9.15 15.80
C GLN A 436 14.28 9.31 14.30
N HIS A 437 15.33 9.25 13.49
CA HIS A 437 15.21 9.36 12.04
C HIS A 437 14.40 8.20 11.46
N ILE A 438 14.64 6.97 11.93
CA ILE A 438 13.85 5.81 11.53
C ILE A 438 12.38 5.96 11.94
N HIS A 439 12.10 6.49 13.14
CA HIS A 439 10.74 6.76 13.58
C HIS A 439 10.03 7.76 12.66
N GLU A 440 10.69 8.88 12.34
CA GLU A 440 10.20 9.89 11.39
C GLU A 440 9.95 9.30 10.00
N TYR A 441 10.86 8.45 9.51
CA TYR A 441 10.69 7.73 8.25
C TYR A 441 9.43 6.85 8.25
N LEU A 442 9.22 6.07 9.32
CA LEU A 442 8.05 5.19 9.44
C LEU A 442 6.75 5.99 9.57
N GLN A 443 6.78 7.12 10.27
CA GLN A 443 5.62 8.02 10.38
C GLN A 443 5.27 8.62 9.01
N LYS A 444 6.28 9.13 8.29
CA LYS A 444 6.12 9.63 6.92
C LYS A 444 5.53 8.57 5.99
N TYR A 445 6.01 7.32 6.08
CA TYR A 445 5.47 6.20 5.30
C TYR A 445 4.01 5.94 5.65
N ALA A 446 3.66 5.90 6.94
CA ALA A 446 2.30 5.67 7.39
C ALA A 446 1.33 6.78 6.94
N ASP A 447 1.77 8.04 6.95
CA ASP A 447 0.96 9.18 6.50
C ASP A 447 0.77 9.18 4.98
N LEU A 448 1.84 8.92 4.23
CA LEU A 448 1.82 8.89 2.76
C LEU A 448 0.82 7.85 2.21
N PHE A 449 0.67 6.72 2.90
CA PHE A 449 -0.21 5.63 2.48
C PHE A 449 -1.50 5.53 3.29
N HIS A 450 -1.88 6.58 4.02
CA HIS A 450 -3.12 6.65 4.81
C HIS A 450 -3.29 5.48 5.80
N ILE A 451 -2.19 5.06 6.42
CA ILE A 451 -2.13 3.99 7.43
C ILE A 451 -2.31 4.58 8.82
N THR A 452 -1.79 5.79 9.09
CA THR A 452 -1.85 6.43 10.42
C THR A 452 -3.27 6.49 10.97
N GLU A 453 -4.24 6.88 10.15
CA GLU A 453 -5.68 6.95 10.51
C GLU A 453 -6.33 5.60 10.79
N ARG A 454 -5.65 4.48 10.47
CA ARG A 454 -6.11 3.10 10.65
C ARG A 454 -5.51 2.44 11.88
N ILE A 455 -4.60 3.12 12.57
CA ILE A 455 -3.95 2.62 13.77
C ILE A 455 -4.75 3.06 15.01
N GLN A 456 -5.13 2.08 15.82
CA GLN A 456 -5.63 2.31 17.16
C GLN A 456 -4.47 2.22 18.14
N PHE A 457 -3.91 3.38 18.47
CA PHE A 457 -2.88 3.50 19.51
C PHE A 457 -3.46 3.26 20.90
N GLN A 458 -2.57 2.97 21.86
CA GLN A 458 -2.92 2.74 23.27
C GLN A 458 -4.02 1.69 23.46
N THR A 459 -4.07 0.73 22.53
CA THR A 459 -5.10 -0.30 22.44
C THR A 459 -4.42 -1.65 22.43
N ARG A 460 -4.47 -2.33 23.58
CA ARG A 460 -3.86 -3.65 23.76
C ARG A 460 -4.80 -4.73 23.26
N VAL A 461 -4.31 -5.62 22.40
CA VAL A 461 -5.02 -6.86 22.09
C VAL A 461 -4.89 -7.82 23.28
N ILE A 462 -6.03 -8.26 23.82
CA ILE A 462 -6.10 -9.13 25.00
C ILE A 462 -6.51 -10.56 24.65
N SER A 463 -7.26 -10.77 23.57
CA SER A 463 -7.63 -12.10 23.10
C SER A 463 -7.82 -12.12 21.58
N VAL A 464 -7.40 -13.20 20.93
CA VAL A 464 -7.64 -13.51 19.53
C VAL A 464 -8.04 -14.97 19.44
N PHE A 465 -9.24 -15.25 18.96
CA PHE A 465 -9.75 -16.62 18.88
C PHE A 465 -10.73 -16.80 17.73
N LYS A 466 -11.02 -18.06 17.45
CA LYS A 466 -12.01 -18.47 16.46
C LYS A 466 -12.64 -19.77 16.91
N ASP A 467 -13.98 -19.80 16.94
CA ASP A 467 -14.73 -20.92 17.51
C ASP A 467 -14.44 -22.26 16.79
N ASP A 468 -14.29 -22.21 15.46
CA ASP A 468 -13.78 -23.33 14.66
C ASP A 468 -12.60 -22.85 13.81
N LEU A 469 -11.39 -23.18 14.28
CA LEU A 469 -10.13 -22.80 13.63
C LEU A 469 -9.96 -23.35 12.21
N LYS A 470 -10.71 -24.38 11.81
CA LYS A 470 -10.61 -24.96 10.46
C LYS A 470 -11.64 -24.37 9.48
N ASN A 471 -12.70 -23.73 9.98
CA ASN A 471 -13.76 -23.20 9.15
C ASN A 471 -13.40 -21.83 8.54
N ASP A 472 -13.16 -21.79 7.24
CA ASP A 472 -12.81 -20.57 6.49
C ASP A 472 -13.88 -19.48 6.54
N ASN A 473 -15.15 -19.83 6.78
CA ASN A 473 -16.28 -18.90 6.69
C ASN A 473 -16.61 -18.16 7.99
N ILE A 474 -15.96 -18.51 9.11
CA ILE A 474 -16.18 -17.86 10.41
C ILE A 474 -15.14 -16.75 10.61
N PRO A 475 -15.54 -15.54 11.05
CA PRO A 475 -14.60 -14.47 11.33
C PRO A 475 -13.73 -14.80 12.54
N TRP A 476 -12.57 -14.14 12.60
CA TRP A 476 -11.75 -14.08 13.80
C TRP A 476 -12.32 -13.05 14.77
N ILE A 477 -12.37 -13.41 16.04
CA ILE A 477 -12.78 -12.52 17.13
C ILE A 477 -11.54 -11.95 17.79
N ILE A 478 -11.49 -10.62 17.88
CA ILE A 478 -10.41 -9.89 18.55
C ILE A 478 -11.01 -9.07 19.67
N GLN A 479 -10.50 -9.29 20.88
CA GLN A 479 -10.81 -8.47 22.03
C GLN A 479 -9.66 -7.52 22.31
N THR A 480 -9.98 -6.25 22.46
CA THR A 480 -9.03 -5.18 22.78
C THR A 480 -9.38 -4.52 24.11
N GLU A 481 -8.38 -3.92 24.74
CA GLU A 481 -8.49 -3.13 25.96
C GLU A 481 -7.70 -1.83 25.78
N THR A 482 -8.37 -0.69 25.92
CA THR A 482 -7.71 0.63 25.90
C THR A 482 -7.00 0.90 27.22
N ILE A 483 -6.10 1.88 27.26
CA ILE A 483 -5.43 2.31 28.50
C ILE A 483 -6.39 2.73 29.63
N HIS A 484 -7.64 3.06 29.30
CA HIS A 484 -8.68 3.41 30.27
C HIS A 484 -9.48 2.19 30.76
N GLY A 485 -9.08 0.96 30.39
CA GLY A 485 -9.75 -0.28 30.75
C GLY A 485 -11.04 -0.56 29.97
N LYS A 486 -11.33 0.21 28.91
CA LYS A 486 -12.49 -0.06 28.05
C LYS A 486 -12.17 -1.26 27.17
N LYS A 487 -12.98 -2.32 27.30
CA LYS A 487 -12.89 -3.52 26.48
C LYS A 487 -13.82 -3.43 25.28
N GLU A 488 -13.34 -3.84 24.12
CA GLU A 488 -14.10 -3.89 22.87
C GLU A 488 -13.87 -5.22 22.16
N THR A 489 -14.89 -5.69 21.45
CA THR A 489 -14.84 -6.93 20.66
C THR A 489 -15.06 -6.59 19.20
N HIS A 490 -14.21 -7.14 18.34
CA HIS A 490 -14.18 -6.85 16.91
C HIS A 490 -14.17 -8.15 16.12
N GLU A 491 -14.82 -8.15 14.96
CA GLU A 491 -14.83 -9.29 14.03
C GLU A 491 -14.05 -8.95 12.76
N PHE A 492 -13.15 -9.85 12.37
CA PHE A 492 -12.32 -9.69 11.18
C PHE A 492 -12.33 -10.94 10.30
N ASP A 493 -12.34 -10.75 8.98
CA ASP A 493 -12.19 -11.88 8.06
C ASP A 493 -10.78 -12.51 8.20
N PHE A 494 -9.76 -11.68 8.42
CA PHE A 494 -8.35 -12.08 8.51
C PHE A 494 -7.62 -11.45 9.69
N VAL A 495 -6.60 -12.15 10.19
CA VAL A 495 -5.70 -11.66 11.25
C VAL A 495 -4.25 -11.75 10.83
N ILE A 496 -3.47 -10.72 11.14
CA ILE A 496 -2.03 -10.69 10.96
C ILE A 496 -1.36 -10.35 12.30
N VAL A 497 -0.45 -11.23 12.72
CA VAL A 497 0.38 -11.00 13.90
C VAL A 497 1.68 -10.35 13.43
N ALA A 498 1.88 -9.08 13.77
CA ALA A 498 3.03 -8.25 13.41
C ALA A 498 3.77 -7.67 14.62
N SER A 499 3.62 -8.29 15.80
CA SER A 499 4.17 -7.81 17.08
C SER A 499 5.70 -7.89 17.17
N GLY A 500 6.36 -8.49 16.18
CA GLY A 500 7.83 -8.60 16.08
C GLY A 500 8.46 -9.64 17.01
N LEU A 501 9.77 -9.85 16.82
CA LEU A 501 10.60 -10.81 17.57
C LEU A 501 11.11 -10.29 18.93
N TYR A 502 10.93 -9.01 19.21
CA TYR A 502 11.62 -8.28 20.29
C TYR A 502 10.62 -7.66 21.27
N SER A 503 9.73 -8.49 21.84
CA SER A 503 8.60 -8.02 22.65
C SER A 503 8.95 -7.79 24.12
N GLU A 504 9.71 -8.71 24.73
CA GLU A 504 10.04 -8.69 26.16
C GLU A 504 11.55 -8.96 26.35
N PRO A 505 12.32 -8.06 26.99
CA PRO A 505 13.74 -8.27 27.21
C PRO A 505 13.95 -9.42 28.21
N TYR A 506 14.84 -10.35 27.87
CA TYR A 506 15.23 -11.43 28.78
C TYR A 506 16.32 -10.96 29.73
N ILE A 507 16.01 -10.82 31.02
CA ILE A 507 17.00 -10.55 32.08
C ILE A 507 17.15 -11.85 32.91
N PRO A 508 18.33 -12.50 32.88
CA PRO A 508 18.54 -13.72 33.67
C PRO A 508 18.59 -13.39 35.16
N ILE A 509 18.11 -14.32 35.97
CA ILE A 509 18.21 -14.24 37.43
C ILE A 509 19.60 -14.72 37.83
N TYR A 510 20.36 -13.87 38.53
CA TYR A 510 21.71 -14.22 38.98
C TYR A 510 21.69 -14.78 40.40
N ARG A 511 22.56 -15.76 40.67
CA ARG A 511 22.77 -16.25 42.04
C ARG A 511 23.34 -15.13 42.91
N GLY A 512 22.79 -14.95 44.11
CA GLY A 512 23.19 -13.88 45.02
C GLY A 512 22.69 -12.48 44.61
N GLN A 513 21.77 -12.38 43.64
CA GLN A 513 21.24 -11.11 43.16
C GLN A 513 20.64 -10.21 44.25
N SER A 514 20.09 -10.80 45.32
CA SER A 514 19.58 -10.08 46.48
C SER A 514 20.64 -9.30 47.26
N HIS A 515 21.92 -9.66 47.12
CA HIS A 515 23.02 -8.95 47.76
C HIS A 515 23.47 -7.72 46.97
N PHE A 516 23.10 -7.60 45.70
CA PHE A 516 23.57 -6.53 44.84
C PHE A 516 22.92 -5.19 45.23
N ALA A 517 23.72 -4.21 45.62
CA ALA A 517 23.24 -2.86 45.92
C ALA A 517 23.00 -2.04 44.64
N GLY A 518 23.60 -2.46 43.52
CA GLY A 518 23.46 -1.83 42.22
C GLY A 518 22.16 -2.19 41.48
N SER A 519 22.04 -1.73 40.23
CA SER A 519 20.86 -1.98 39.39
C SER A 519 21.14 -3.01 38.30
N ILE A 520 20.23 -3.97 38.10
CA ILE A 520 20.23 -4.89 36.95
C ILE A 520 19.12 -4.42 36.00
N VAL A 521 19.49 -4.08 34.77
CA VAL A 521 18.59 -3.44 33.81
C VAL A 521 18.74 -4.05 32.41
N SER A 522 17.72 -3.90 31.59
CA SER A 522 17.82 -4.17 30.15
C SER A 522 18.44 -2.97 29.41
N PRO A 523 18.94 -3.15 28.18
CA PRO A 523 19.37 -2.02 27.34
C PRO A 523 18.27 -0.97 27.14
N PHE A 524 17.00 -1.40 27.15
CA PHE A 524 15.84 -0.52 26.93
C PHE A 524 15.60 0.47 28.04
N ASP A 525 16.07 0.17 29.25
CA ASP A 525 15.97 1.06 30.40
C ASP A 525 17.01 2.19 30.33
N ILE A 526 17.98 2.11 29.42
CA ILE A 526 19.01 3.13 29.19
C ILE A 526 18.53 4.12 28.12
N LYS A 527 17.87 5.19 28.56
CA LYS A 527 17.35 6.28 27.71
C LYS A 527 18.34 7.43 27.52
N SER A 528 19.33 7.55 28.40
CA SER A 528 20.35 8.60 28.31
C SER A 528 21.70 8.12 28.82
N HIS A 529 22.78 8.63 28.22
CA HIS A 529 24.14 8.41 28.70
C HIS A 529 24.35 8.87 30.15
N LYS A 530 23.55 9.84 30.63
CA LYS A 530 23.57 10.34 32.01
C LYS A 530 23.39 9.22 33.04
N GLN A 531 22.66 8.15 32.70
CA GLN A 531 22.44 7.01 33.59
C GLN A 531 23.70 6.18 33.85
N LEU A 532 24.74 6.32 33.01
CA LEU A 532 25.99 5.55 33.04
C LEU A 532 27.16 6.33 33.65
N VAL A 533 27.05 7.65 33.76
CA VAL A 533 28.15 8.53 34.19
C VAL A 533 28.71 8.11 35.55
N ASN A 534 30.04 8.00 35.65
CA ASN A 534 30.78 7.66 36.87
C ASN A 534 30.46 6.29 37.51
N LYS A 535 29.74 5.40 36.81
CA LYS A 535 29.42 4.05 37.29
C LYS A 535 30.39 3.01 36.75
N ARG A 536 30.58 1.92 37.50
CA ARG A 536 31.23 0.69 37.06
C ARG A 536 30.17 -0.20 36.41
N ILE A 537 30.29 -0.45 35.11
CA ILE A 537 29.26 -1.15 34.33
C ILE A 537 29.76 -2.53 33.92
N ILE A 538 28.91 -3.54 34.11
CA ILE A 538 29.05 -4.84 33.44
C ILE A 538 27.94 -4.96 32.39
N ILE A 539 28.32 -5.25 31.15
CA ILE A 539 27.38 -5.53 30.06
C ILE A 539 27.45 -7.02 29.77
N VAL A 540 26.30 -7.69 29.80
CA VAL A 540 26.21 -9.13 29.57
C VAL A 540 25.62 -9.41 28.20
N GLY A 541 26.39 -10.06 27.33
CA GLY A 541 26.03 -10.39 25.95
C GLY A 541 27.07 -9.93 24.94
N GLY A 542 26.95 -10.38 23.68
CA GLY A 542 27.86 -9.99 22.60
C GLY A 542 27.16 -9.63 21.28
N GLY A 543 25.83 -9.51 21.29
CA GLY A 543 25.04 -9.05 20.14
C GLY A 543 25.08 -7.53 19.96
N LYS A 544 24.34 -7.02 18.97
CA LYS A 544 24.28 -5.59 18.63
C LYS A 544 24.00 -4.67 19.81
N CYS A 545 22.98 -4.99 20.63
CA CYS A 545 22.65 -4.16 21.80
C CYS A 545 23.82 -4.12 22.80
N ALA A 546 24.53 -5.23 22.99
CA ALA A 546 25.69 -5.26 23.89
C ALA A 546 26.84 -4.40 23.36
N THR A 547 27.12 -4.44 22.06
CA THR A 547 28.18 -3.61 21.45
C THR A 547 27.86 -2.12 21.48
N ASP A 548 26.58 -1.74 21.30
CA ASP A 548 26.14 -0.35 21.42
C ASP A 548 26.24 0.14 22.86
N MET A 549 25.74 -0.65 23.82
CA MET A 549 25.85 -0.32 25.24
C MET A 549 27.31 -0.24 25.67
N ALA A 550 28.19 -1.07 25.11
CA ALA A 550 29.62 -1.04 25.43
C ALA A 550 30.31 0.21 24.88
N ALA A 551 29.98 0.64 23.65
CA ALA A 551 30.47 1.91 23.13
C ALA A 551 29.92 3.12 23.90
N LEU A 552 28.64 3.06 24.32
CA LEU A 552 28.02 4.10 25.13
C LEU A 552 28.66 4.17 26.53
N ALA A 553 28.79 3.05 27.22
CA ALA A 553 29.43 2.97 28.54
C ALA A 553 30.92 3.33 28.46
N GLY A 554 31.64 2.87 27.44
CA GLY A 554 33.06 3.21 27.25
C GLY A 554 33.31 4.71 27.11
N ARG A 555 32.36 5.49 26.60
CA ARG A 555 32.48 6.96 26.50
C ARG A 555 32.26 7.70 27.82
N TYR A 556 31.41 7.18 28.71
CA TYR A 556 30.86 7.98 29.83
C TYR A 556 30.96 7.31 31.21
N ALA A 557 31.10 5.99 31.28
CA ALA A 557 31.18 5.24 32.53
C ALA A 557 32.58 5.32 33.15
N ARG A 558 32.69 5.05 34.45
CA ARG A 558 33.97 4.95 35.15
C ARG A 558 34.78 3.74 34.66
N SER A 559 34.10 2.62 34.41
CA SER A 559 34.68 1.41 33.83
C SER A 559 33.60 0.60 33.12
N CYS A 560 33.95 -0.10 32.04
CA CYS A 560 33.03 -0.95 31.30
C CYS A 560 33.64 -2.33 31.04
N TYR A 561 32.99 -3.37 31.59
CA TYR A 561 33.29 -4.76 31.28
C TYR A 561 32.24 -5.31 30.30
N LEU A 562 32.69 -5.86 29.17
CA LEU A 562 31.84 -6.54 28.21
C LEU A 562 32.00 -8.05 28.38
N VAL A 563 31.03 -8.68 29.05
CA VAL A 563 31.05 -10.11 29.41
C VAL A 563 30.21 -10.89 28.43
N PHE A 564 30.79 -11.88 27.77
CA PHE A 564 30.08 -12.74 26.83
C PHE A 564 30.55 -14.19 26.90
N ARG A 565 29.61 -15.11 26.72
CA ARG A 565 29.90 -16.56 26.73
C ARG A 565 30.67 -17.04 25.50
N LYS A 566 30.55 -16.31 24.39
CA LYS A 566 31.21 -16.57 23.11
C LYS A 566 31.31 -15.29 22.30
N ALA A 567 32.38 -15.16 21.51
CA ALA A 567 32.54 -14.03 20.60
C ALA A 567 31.58 -14.14 19.42
N HIS A 568 30.95 -13.02 19.06
CA HIS A 568 30.19 -12.86 17.83
C HIS A 568 31.03 -12.15 16.77
N TRP A 569 30.65 -12.28 15.49
CA TRP A 569 31.29 -11.53 14.41
C TRP A 569 30.93 -10.05 14.54
N MET A 570 31.92 -9.16 14.53
CA MET A 570 31.79 -7.74 14.84
C MET A 570 32.26 -6.83 13.71
N ILE A 571 31.37 -6.37 12.83
CA ILE A 571 31.77 -5.64 11.61
C ILE A 571 31.71 -4.12 11.84
N PRO A 572 32.77 -3.34 11.56
CA PRO A 572 32.72 -1.89 11.63
C PRO A 572 31.83 -1.34 10.50
N ARG A 573 31.16 -0.22 10.77
CA ARG A 573 30.32 0.47 9.79
C ARG A 573 31.10 0.86 8.53
N ARG A 574 32.35 1.31 8.70
CA ARG A 574 33.25 1.77 7.63
C ARG A 574 34.60 1.09 7.70
N ILE A 575 35.18 0.83 6.54
CA ILE A 575 36.52 0.25 6.37
C ILE A 575 37.36 1.13 5.44
N MET A 576 38.59 0.71 5.10
CA MET A 576 39.55 1.52 4.32
C MET A 576 38.90 2.20 3.11
N ASN A 577 39.19 3.49 2.90
CA ASN A 577 38.62 4.37 1.87
C ASN A 577 37.10 4.65 1.98
N GLY A 578 36.51 4.47 3.16
CA GLY A 578 35.09 4.81 3.41
C GLY A 578 34.09 3.78 2.89
N LEU A 579 34.58 2.63 2.40
CA LEU A 579 33.75 1.52 1.94
C LEU A 579 32.88 0.98 3.09
N LEU A 580 31.65 0.58 2.74
CA LEU A 580 30.64 0.07 3.68
C LEU A 580 30.50 -1.45 3.53
N PRO A 581 31.08 -2.28 4.43
CA PRO A 581 31.06 -3.73 4.30
C PRO A 581 29.65 -4.30 4.21
N VAL A 582 28.70 -3.68 4.92
CA VAL A 582 27.29 -4.11 4.96
C VAL A 582 26.63 -4.03 3.59
N ARG A 583 27.05 -3.12 2.70
CA ARG A 583 26.53 -3.06 1.33
C ARG A 583 26.91 -4.30 0.53
N ILE A 584 28.08 -4.87 0.78
CA ILE A 584 28.52 -6.12 0.14
C ILE A 584 27.64 -7.28 0.63
N LEU A 585 27.29 -7.33 1.92
CA LEU A 585 26.33 -8.29 2.51
C LEU A 585 24.91 -8.17 1.94
N CYS A 586 24.60 -7.08 1.24
CA CYS A 586 23.33 -6.87 0.53
C CYS A 586 23.44 -7.22 -0.96
N THR A 587 24.53 -7.84 -1.42
CA THR A 587 24.65 -8.34 -2.80
C THR A 587 24.13 -9.77 -2.90
N ARG A 588 23.60 -10.12 -4.09
CA ARG A 588 23.07 -11.46 -4.34
C ARG A 588 24.20 -12.48 -4.55
N ALA A 589 25.36 -12.06 -5.09
CA ALA A 589 26.53 -12.92 -5.27
C ALA A 589 27.05 -13.49 -3.95
N LEU A 590 27.01 -12.71 -2.86
CA LEU A 590 27.40 -13.19 -1.53
C LEU A 590 26.48 -14.27 -0.95
N SER A 591 25.33 -14.58 -1.55
CA SER A 591 24.54 -15.75 -1.13
C SER A 591 25.09 -17.07 -1.65
N ILE A 592 25.94 -17.06 -2.68
CA ILE A 592 26.47 -18.27 -3.34
C ILE A 592 27.41 -19.11 -2.44
N PRO A 593 28.32 -18.50 -1.65
CA PRO A 593 29.11 -19.23 -0.65
C PRO A 593 28.28 -19.95 0.41
N PHE A 594 27.00 -19.56 0.62
CA PHE A 594 26.13 -20.21 1.58
C PHE A 594 25.36 -21.36 0.93
N ILE A 595 25.20 -22.47 1.65
CA ILE A 595 24.41 -23.60 1.16
C ILE A 595 22.94 -23.15 1.05
N PRO A 596 22.31 -23.24 -0.13
CA PRO A 596 20.93 -22.79 -0.30
C PRO A 596 19.95 -23.65 0.49
N ILE A 597 18.96 -23.01 1.09
CA ILE A 597 17.89 -23.69 1.84
C ILE A 597 17.06 -24.61 0.92
N PRO A 598 16.59 -25.77 1.42
CA PRO A 598 15.62 -26.61 0.71
C PRO A 598 14.42 -25.80 0.20
N GLY A 599 13.93 -26.12 -0.99
CA GLY A 599 12.81 -25.39 -1.63
C GLY A 599 13.20 -24.11 -2.38
N ALA A 600 14.37 -23.51 -2.16
CA ALA A 600 14.81 -22.34 -2.93
C ALA A 600 14.97 -22.67 -4.44
N PRO A 601 14.41 -21.87 -5.37
CA PRO A 601 14.37 -22.17 -6.81
C PRO A 601 15.75 -22.38 -7.44
N TYR A 602 16.72 -21.52 -7.11
CA TYR A 602 18.10 -21.67 -7.58
C TYR A 602 18.93 -22.64 -6.74
N GLY A 603 18.34 -23.17 -5.66
CA GLY A 603 19.06 -23.93 -4.66
C GLY A 603 19.51 -25.31 -5.13
N SER A 604 18.86 -25.95 -6.11
CA SER A 604 19.19 -27.32 -6.50
C SER A 604 20.58 -27.47 -7.12
N LEU A 605 20.94 -26.61 -8.08
CA LEU A 605 22.26 -26.59 -8.72
C LEU A 605 23.35 -26.19 -7.71
N PHE A 606 23.14 -25.11 -6.95
CA PHE A 606 24.11 -24.69 -5.95
C PHE A 606 24.28 -25.74 -4.83
N ARG A 607 23.21 -26.38 -4.34
CA ARG A 607 23.33 -27.50 -3.39
C ARG A 607 24.11 -28.67 -3.97
N PHE A 608 23.91 -28.99 -5.25
CA PHE A 608 24.70 -30.00 -5.93
C PHE A 608 26.18 -29.62 -5.99
N LEU A 609 26.50 -28.37 -6.38
CA LEU A 609 27.88 -27.88 -6.42
C LEU A 609 28.53 -27.88 -5.03
N HIS A 610 27.82 -27.43 -4.00
CA HIS A 610 28.26 -27.49 -2.60
C HIS A 610 28.54 -28.92 -2.14
N LYS A 611 27.73 -29.90 -2.60
CA LYS A 611 27.94 -31.32 -2.28
C LYS A 611 29.15 -31.92 -3.01
N GLN A 612 29.37 -31.58 -4.28
CA GLN A 612 30.47 -32.14 -5.08
C GLN A 612 31.81 -31.46 -4.82
N PHE A 613 31.80 -30.15 -4.55
CA PHE A 613 32.99 -29.32 -4.37
C PHE A 613 32.97 -28.54 -3.05
N PRO A 614 32.74 -29.19 -1.90
CA PRO A 614 32.59 -28.50 -0.61
C PRO A 614 33.82 -27.65 -0.27
N LYS A 615 35.03 -28.15 -0.61
CA LYS A 615 36.30 -27.44 -0.37
C LYS A 615 36.35 -26.05 -1.00
N ILE A 616 35.79 -25.87 -2.20
CA ILE A 616 35.80 -24.57 -2.89
C ILE A 616 35.01 -23.55 -2.06
N PHE A 617 33.79 -23.91 -1.68
CA PHE A 617 32.92 -23.02 -0.94
C PHE A 617 33.39 -22.77 0.49
N THR A 618 33.94 -23.79 1.17
CA THR A 618 34.55 -23.59 2.49
C THR A 618 35.75 -22.65 2.40
N THR A 619 36.62 -22.81 1.40
CA THR A 619 37.75 -21.88 1.19
C THR A 619 37.26 -20.46 0.89
N MET A 620 36.20 -20.28 0.10
CA MET A 620 35.61 -18.96 -0.15
C MET A 620 35.09 -18.32 1.15
N ILE A 621 34.39 -19.09 1.99
CA ILE A 621 33.92 -18.63 3.29
C ILE A 621 35.11 -18.30 4.21
N ASP A 622 36.16 -19.10 4.21
CA ASP A 622 37.35 -18.89 5.03
C ASP A 622 38.11 -17.62 4.60
N ILE A 623 38.23 -17.37 3.29
CA ILE A 623 38.82 -16.12 2.76
C ILE A 623 37.98 -14.92 3.21
N LEU A 624 36.66 -14.95 2.98
CA LEU A 624 35.76 -13.88 3.43
C LEU A 624 35.85 -13.64 4.95
N SER A 625 35.97 -14.72 5.72
CA SER A 625 36.15 -14.67 7.17
C SER A 625 37.47 -13.99 7.53
N ASN A 626 38.57 -14.43 6.92
CA ASN A 626 39.91 -13.90 7.16
C ASN A 626 40.03 -12.43 6.72
N ASP A 627 39.39 -12.05 5.62
CA ASP A 627 39.34 -10.67 5.15
C ASP A 627 38.53 -9.80 6.10
N MET A 628 37.36 -10.26 6.55
CA MET A 628 36.61 -9.56 7.58
C MET A 628 37.45 -9.39 8.87
N MET A 629 38.23 -10.41 9.23
CA MET A 629 39.15 -10.33 10.37
C MET A 629 40.29 -9.32 10.13
N SER A 630 40.89 -9.30 8.94
CA SER A 630 41.99 -8.39 8.57
C SER A 630 41.53 -6.93 8.49
N ILE A 631 40.29 -6.72 8.04
CA ILE A 631 39.63 -5.42 7.89
C ILE A 631 39.34 -4.72 9.23
N HIS A 632 39.14 -5.45 10.34
CA HIS A 632 38.93 -4.84 11.67
C HIS A 632 40.24 -4.35 12.32
N GLY A 633 41.34 -4.44 11.57
CA GLY A 633 42.69 -4.14 11.98
C GLY A 633 43.27 -5.26 12.86
N PRO A 634 44.60 -5.45 12.85
CA PRO A 634 45.26 -6.43 13.71
C PRO A 634 44.93 -6.25 15.20
N ASN A 635 44.52 -5.05 15.65
CA ASN A 635 44.42 -4.69 17.06
C ASN A 635 43.08 -5.04 17.76
N LEU A 636 41.96 -5.20 17.03
CA LEU A 636 40.72 -5.72 17.65
C LEU A 636 40.91 -7.20 18.00
N PHE A 637 41.40 -7.98 17.03
CA PHE A 637 41.60 -9.43 17.11
C PHE A 637 42.96 -9.87 17.68
N ASN A 638 43.89 -8.95 17.96
CA ASN A 638 45.04 -9.25 18.83
C ASN A 638 44.56 -9.76 20.21
N ASP A 639 43.38 -9.32 20.64
CA ASP A 639 42.71 -9.90 21.80
C ASP A 639 41.89 -11.11 21.37
N LYS A 640 42.45 -12.30 21.60
CA LYS A 640 41.90 -13.59 21.16
C LYS A 640 40.48 -13.83 21.66
N ILE A 641 40.03 -13.15 22.72
CA ILE A 641 38.68 -13.32 23.27
C ILE A 641 37.59 -12.84 22.32
N PHE A 642 37.89 -11.91 21.40
CA PHE A 642 36.93 -11.41 20.42
C PHE A 642 36.92 -12.20 19.10
N ILE A 643 37.80 -13.20 18.96
CA ILE A 643 37.85 -14.07 17.78
C ILE A 643 36.75 -15.14 17.91
N PRO A 644 35.75 -15.17 17.00
CA PRO A 644 34.75 -16.22 16.98
C PRO A 644 35.41 -17.60 16.79
N GLN A 645 35.04 -18.57 17.64
CA GLN A 645 35.58 -19.93 17.60
C GLN A 645 34.76 -20.86 16.67
N TYR A 646 34.02 -20.28 15.73
CA TYR A 646 33.14 -20.99 14.81
C TYR A 646 33.24 -20.38 13.41
N SER A 647 33.10 -21.22 12.38
CA SER A 647 33.13 -20.79 10.98
C SER A 647 32.04 -19.76 10.69
N PHE A 648 32.30 -18.84 9.78
CA PHE A 648 31.33 -17.86 9.28
C PHE A 648 30.11 -18.53 8.61
N GLN A 649 30.23 -19.78 8.15
CA GLN A 649 29.08 -20.56 7.70
C GLN A 649 28.08 -20.85 8.85
N ASN A 650 28.60 -20.96 10.08
CA ASN A 650 27.85 -21.12 11.31
C ASN A 650 27.68 -19.78 12.02
N ILE A 651 27.33 -18.71 11.30
CA ILE A 651 27.12 -17.39 11.89
C ILE A 651 25.79 -17.29 12.64
N GLU A 652 25.84 -16.96 13.93
CA GLU A 652 24.64 -16.81 14.76
C GLU A 652 24.10 -15.40 14.73
N ASN A 653 25.01 -14.46 14.93
CA ASN A 653 24.71 -13.06 14.99
C ASN A 653 25.91 -12.30 14.43
N ILE A 654 25.60 -11.23 13.71
CA ILE A 654 26.55 -10.24 13.24
C ILE A 654 26.21 -8.97 14.00
N SER A 655 27.20 -8.41 14.69
CA SER A 655 27.08 -7.13 15.36
C SER A 655 27.76 -6.06 14.51
N ILE A 656 27.00 -5.14 13.91
CA ILE A 656 27.61 -3.97 13.27
C ILE A 656 28.02 -3.00 14.37
N ILE A 657 29.33 -2.91 14.64
CA ILE A 657 29.85 -2.15 15.78
C ILE A 657 29.89 -0.65 15.49
N PRO A 658 29.65 0.20 16.51
CA PRO A 658 29.86 1.64 16.41
C PRO A 658 31.28 2.03 15.98
N ASN A 659 31.42 3.17 15.29
CA ASN A 659 32.70 3.61 14.71
C ASN A 659 33.83 3.75 15.74
N ASP A 660 33.50 4.13 16.96
CA ASP A 660 34.44 4.36 18.06
C ASP A 660 34.68 3.13 18.93
N PHE A 661 33.97 2.01 18.72
CA PHE A 661 34.08 0.81 19.55
C PHE A 661 35.52 0.28 19.62
N ILE A 662 36.20 0.16 18.47
CA ILE A 662 37.57 -0.34 18.38
C ILE A 662 38.55 0.59 19.13
N ARG A 663 38.36 1.90 18.97
CA ARG A 663 39.17 2.93 19.65
C ARG A 663 39.00 2.85 21.16
N LEU A 664 37.76 2.79 21.65
CA LEU A 664 37.45 2.71 23.08
C LEU A 664 38.00 1.42 23.72
N LYS A 665 37.95 0.29 23.00
CA LYS A 665 38.59 -0.95 23.44
C LYS A 665 40.11 -0.80 23.53
N HIS A 666 40.73 -0.17 22.54
CA HIS A 666 42.17 0.05 22.52
C HIS A 666 42.64 0.97 23.65
N GLU A 667 41.88 2.04 23.94
CA GLU A 667 42.13 2.98 25.03
C GLU A 667 41.85 2.38 26.42
N GLY A 668 41.40 1.13 26.51
CA GLY A 668 41.11 0.44 27.77
C GLY A 668 39.78 0.84 28.40
N HIS A 669 38.96 1.63 27.71
CA HIS A 669 37.62 2.02 28.18
C HIS A 669 36.61 0.87 28.09
N ILE A 670 36.85 -0.13 27.23
CA ILE A 670 36.05 -1.36 27.15
C ILE A 670 36.96 -2.56 27.39
N ILE A 671 36.65 -3.34 28.45
CA ILE A 671 37.41 -4.53 28.83
C ILE A 671 36.56 -5.76 28.54
N GLY A 672 36.96 -6.56 27.55
CA GLY A 672 36.26 -7.80 27.21
C GLY A 672 36.54 -8.92 28.20
N LYS A 673 35.53 -9.75 28.48
CA LYS A 673 35.63 -10.93 29.36
C LYS A 673 34.87 -12.11 28.77
N LEU A 674 35.58 -13.20 28.52
CA LEU A 674 34.97 -14.45 28.08
C LEU A 674 34.48 -15.23 29.31
N GLY A 675 33.17 -15.44 29.41
CA GLY A 675 32.57 -16.17 30.53
C GLY A 675 31.12 -15.78 30.77
N THR A 676 30.62 -16.21 31.93
CA THR A 676 29.28 -15.86 32.44
C THR A 676 29.39 -15.39 33.87
N ILE A 677 28.42 -14.62 34.33
CA ILE A 677 28.27 -14.33 35.77
C ILE A 677 27.90 -15.64 36.47
N ASP A 678 28.68 -16.01 37.47
CA ASP A 678 28.45 -17.18 38.34
C ASP A 678 27.61 -16.78 39.54
N GLU A 679 28.06 -15.76 40.29
CA GLU A 679 27.42 -15.31 41.52
C GLU A 679 27.72 -13.83 41.79
N ILE A 680 26.75 -13.12 42.34
CA ILE A 680 26.96 -11.81 42.97
C ILE A 680 27.29 -12.07 44.45
N ILE A 681 28.53 -11.76 44.84
CA ILE A 681 29.10 -12.14 46.15
C ILE A 681 28.59 -11.21 47.24
N ASP A 682 28.60 -9.90 46.98
CA ASP A 682 28.26 -8.84 47.92
C ASP A 682 27.65 -7.64 47.18
N GLU A 683 27.58 -6.47 47.84
CA GLU A 683 26.95 -5.25 47.33
C GLU A 683 27.46 -4.80 45.95
N THR A 684 28.73 -5.03 45.63
CA THR A 684 29.33 -4.53 44.38
C THR A 684 30.23 -5.54 43.65
N THR A 685 30.49 -6.70 44.24
CA THR A 685 31.43 -7.70 43.71
C THR A 685 30.70 -8.82 42.97
N ILE A 686 31.05 -9.00 41.70
CA ILE A 686 30.50 -10.02 40.80
C ILE A 686 31.60 -11.04 40.50
N ARG A 687 31.32 -12.33 40.70
CA ARG A 687 32.21 -13.42 40.31
C ARG A 687 31.81 -13.98 38.96
N LEU A 688 32.77 -14.08 38.05
CA LEU A 688 32.60 -14.82 36.81
C LEU A 688 32.83 -16.32 37.03
N ASN A 689 32.33 -17.16 36.14
CA ASN A 689 32.57 -18.60 36.15
C ASN A 689 34.06 -18.98 36.01
N SER A 690 34.91 -18.07 35.52
CA SER A 690 36.37 -18.21 35.54
C SER A 690 37.00 -18.07 36.93
N GLY A 691 36.23 -17.65 37.93
CA GLY A 691 36.69 -17.28 39.26
C GLY A 691 37.12 -15.82 39.40
N GLU A 692 37.21 -15.07 38.30
CA GLU A 692 37.56 -13.65 38.31
C GLU A 692 36.48 -12.82 39.03
N LYS A 693 36.91 -11.86 39.85
CA LYS A 693 36.03 -10.94 40.58
C LYS A 693 36.06 -9.56 39.94
N LEU A 694 34.90 -9.07 39.54
CA LEU A 694 34.68 -7.76 38.95
C LEU A 694 33.89 -6.88 39.91
N GLN A 695 34.02 -5.58 39.75
CA GLN A 695 33.28 -4.59 40.51
C GLN A 695 32.26 -3.90 39.61
N ALA A 696 31.01 -3.79 40.04
CA ALA A 696 29.96 -3.10 39.29
C ALA A 696 28.97 -2.35 40.19
N ASP A 697 28.47 -1.24 39.68
CA ASP A 697 27.34 -0.48 40.21
C ASP A 697 26.06 -0.75 39.39
N MET A 698 26.21 -1.30 38.17
CA MET A 698 25.11 -1.64 37.29
C MET A 698 25.48 -2.80 36.36
N ILE A 699 24.51 -3.69 36.15
CA ILE A 699 24.57 -4.78 35.16
C ILE A 699 23.55 -4.48 34.07
N ILE A 700 23.99 -4.39 32.82
CA ILE A 700 23.13 -4.22 31.64
C ILE A 700 23.02 -5.57 30.93
N SER A 701 21.87 -6.22 31.05
CA SER A 701 21.61 -7.55 30.52
C SER A 701 21.14 -7.47 29.06
N ALA A 702 22.09 -7.43 28.12
CA ALA A 702 21.85 -7.50 26.68
C ALA A 702 21.72 -8.95 26.18
N THR A 703 20.88 -9.73 26.87
CA THR A 703 20.82 -11.20 26.81
C THR A 703 19.74 -11.78 25.89
N GLY A 704 19.09 -10.95 25.08
CA GLY A 704 18.06 -11.37 24.12
C GLY A 704 16.63 -11.07 24.60
N TYR A 705 15.68 -11.82 24.06
CA TYR A 705 14.24 -11.55 24.22
C TYR A 705 13.46 -12.85 24.40
N ILE A 706 12.31 -12.75 25.07
CA ILE A 706 11.32 -13.83 25.16
C ILE A 706 10.16 -13.50 24.22
N ARG A 707 9.76 -14.45 23.39
CA ARG A 707 8.61 -14.32 22.47
C ARG A 707 7.38 -14.91 23.14
N ARG A 708 6.36 -14.08 23.38
CA ARG A 708 5.09 -14.48 23.98
C ARG A 708 3.91 -13.84 23.27
N PHE A 709 2.85 -14.62 23.08
CA PHE A 709 1.56 -14.14 22.58
C PHE A 709 0.51 -14.29 23.68
N HIS A 710 0.43 -13.31 24.57
CA HIS A 710 -0.52 -13.33 25.70
C HIS A 710 -2.00 -13.31 25.29
N PHE A 711 -2.29 -13.08 24.01
CA PHE A 711 -3.64 -12.99 23.46
C PHE A 711 -4.13 -14.29 22.80
N PHE A 712 -3.29 -15.31 22.65
CA PHE A 712 -3.76 -16.64 22.26
C PHE A 712 -3.92 -17.52 23.50
N SER A 713 -5.00 -18.30 23.56
CA SER A 713 -5.09 -19.39 24.53
C SER A 713 -4.01 -20.44 24.25
N GLU A 714 -3.66 -21.24 25.26
CA GLU A 714 -2.72 -22.36 25.10
C GLU A 714 -3.18 -23.35 24.02
N GLU A 715 -4.49 -23.66 23.97
CA GLU A 715 -5.10 -24.51 22.93
C GLU A 715 -4.86 -23.96 21.52
N HIS A 716 -5.28 -22.72 21.26
CA HIS A 716 -5.06 -22.04 19.99
C HIS A 716 -3.57 -22.00 19.59
N THR A 717 -2.67 -21.77 20.56
CA THR A 717 -1.21 -21.73 20.34
C THR A 717 -0.71 -23.11 19.87
N GLN A 718 -1.10 -24.19 20.56
CA GLN A 718 -0.75 -25.55 20.17
C GLN A 718 -1.32 -25.92 18.78
N MET A 719 -2.58 -25.60 18.51
CA MET A 719 -3.23 -25.90 17.23
C MET A 719 -2.58 -25.17 16.04
N MET A 720 -2.08 -23.95 16.24
CA MET A 720 -1.34 -23.19 15.22
C MET A 720 0.10 -23.67 15.00
N GLY A 721 0.55 -24.72 15.69
CA GLY A 721 1.92 -25.19 15.60
C GLY A 721 2.92 -24.23 16.24
N LEU A 722 2.46 -23.36 17.15
CA LEU A 722 3.34 -22.53 17.97
C LEU A 722 3.75 -23.36 19.20
N LYS A 723 5.01 -23.77 19.29
CA LYS A 723 5.48 -24.61 20.41
C LYS A 723 6.09 -23.73 21.49
N THR A 724 5.69 -23.93 22.74
CA THR A 724 6.29 -23.24 23.88
C THR A 724 7.45 -24.08 24.43
N LEU A 725 8.66 -23.53 24.43
CA LEU A 725 9.86 -24.14 25.03
C LEU A 725 10.49 -23.17 26.02
N ASN A 726 10.56 -23.53 27.31
CA ASN A 726 11.08 -22.66 28.36
C ASN A 726 10.46 -21.25 28.34
N GLU A 727 9.13 -21.19 28.19
CA GLU A 727 8.35 -19.95 28.12
C GLU A 727 8.58 -19.06 26.87
N ASP A 728 9.35 -19.54 25.88
CA ASP A 728 9.58 -18.90 24.58
C ASP A 728 8.86 -19.65 23.46
N ILE A 729 8.19 -18.90 22.57
CA ILE A 729 7.43 -19.49 21.46
C ILE A 729 8.34 -19.74 20.25
N THR A 730 8.28 -20.96 19.73
CA THR A 730 8.89 -21.34 18.45
C THR A 730 7.84 -21.56 17.37
N PHE A 731 8.20 -21.19 16.14
CA PHE A 731 7.27 -21.14 15.00
C PHE A 731 7.41 -22.38 14.13
N ASN A 732 6.40 -23.25 14.12
CA ASN A 732 6.27 -24.33 13.15
C ASN A 732 5.31 -23.93 12.01
N LEU A 733 5.60 -22.81 11.36
CA LEU A 733 4.73 -22.21 10.35
C LEU A 733 5.23 -22.50 8.93
N TYR A 734 4.31 -22.77 8.00
CA TYR A 734 4.66 -22.92 6.59
C TYR A 734 5.20 -21.59 6.05
N ARG A 735 6.37 -21.67 5.42
CA ARG A 735 7.18 -20.51 4.98
C ARG A 735 7.50 -19.50 6.08
N ARG A 736 7.35 -19.88 7.36
CA ARG A 736 7.40 -19.00 8.54
C ARG A 736 6.33 -17.89 8.55
N VAL A 737 5.24 -18.08 7.81
CA VAL A 737 4.18 -17.07 7.65
C VAL A 737 2.83 -17.60 8.12
N ILE A 738 2.41 -18.80 7.69
CA ILE A 738 1.05 -19.29 7.99
C ILE A 738 1.07 -20.58 8.82
N PRO A 739 0.13 -20.76 9.76
CA PRO A 739 -0.10 -22.06 10.36
C PRO A 739 -0.71 -23.03 9.34
N ILE A 740 -0.34 -24.31 9.41
CA ILE A 740 -0.90 -25.34 8.52
C ILE A 740 -2.30 -25.70 9.01
N GLY A 741 -3.27 -25.75 8.08
CA GLY A 741 -4.65 -26.18 8.36
C GLY A 741 -5.52 -25.15 9.10
N ILE A 742 -5.02 -23.93 9.33
CA ILE A 742 -5.78 -22.85 9.96
C ILE A 742 -5.82 -21.65 9.01
N PRO A 743 -6.94 -21.39 8.31
CA PRO A 743 -7.05 -20.33 7.33
C PRO A 743 -7.15 -18.94 7.96
N ASN A 744 -6.90 -17.93 7.12
CA ASN A 744 -7.15 -16.51 7.39
C ASN A 744 -6.34 -15.90 8.54
N ILE A 745 -5.23 -16.52 8.93
CA ILE A 745 -4.27 -15.94 9.86
C ILE A 745 -2.85 -16.04 9.31
N ALA A 746 -2.05 -15.00 9.52
CA ALA A 746 -0.66 -14.95 9.12
C ALA A 746 0.23 -14.27 10.16
N PHE A 747 1.52 -14.56 10.12
CA PHE A 747 2.56 -14.04 10.99
C PHE A 747 3.61 -13.36 10.12
N ILE A 748 4.01 -12.14 10.51
CA ILE A 748 5.00 -11.37 9.75
C ILE A 748 6.07 -10.79 10.68
N GLY A 749 7.31 -10.73 10.19
CA GLY A 749 8.44 -10.19 10.94
C GLY A 749 9.17 -11.20 11.84
N PHE A 750 8.87 -12.50 11.71
CA PHE A 750 9.49 -13.58 12.50
C PHE A 750 10.66 -14.29 11.81
N THR A 751 11.10 -13.77 10.66
CA THR A 751 12.22 -14.31 9.88
C THR A 751 13.51 -13.55 10.19
N GLY A 752 14.41 -14.12 10.98
CA GLY A 752 15.70 -13.49 11.29
C GLY A 752 16.57 -13.32 10.05
N SER A 753 16.85 -12.09 9.63
CA SER A 753 17.75 -11.78 8.50
C SER A 753 18.28 -10.34 8.57
N LEU A 754 19.37 -10.05 7.85
CA LEU A 754 19.87 -8.68 7.66
C LEU A 754 18.90 -7.82 6.83
N GLY A 755 18.16 -8.42 5.89
CA GLY A 755 17.18 -7.72 5.03
C GLY A 755 15.74 -7.87 5.49
N LEU A 756 15.47 -7.76 6.80
CA LEU A 756 14.16 -8.08 7.38
C LEU A 756 13.00 -7.29 6.75
N TRP A 757 13.15 -5.98 6.54
CA TRP A 757 12.07 -5.13 6.01
C TRP A 757 11.71 -5.50 4.58
N MET A 758 12.72 -5.71 3.74
CA MET A 758 12.56 -6.22 2.37
C MET A 758 11.85 -7.59 2.35
N ILE A 759 12.24 -8.50 3.23
CA ILE A 759 11.58 -9.81 3.35
C ILE A 759 10.12 -9.64 3.82
N ALA A 760 9.86 -8.74 4.76
CA ALA A 760 8.51 -8.46 5.26
C ALA A 760 7.62 -7.87 4.16
N GLU A 761 8.13 -6.99 3.31
CA GLU A 761 7.41 -6.44 2.17
C GLU A 761 6.99 -7.55 1.18
N VAL A 762 7.94 -8.39 0.75
CA VAL A 762 7.64 -9.50 -0.17
C VAL A 762 6.70 -10.53 0.50
N ALA A 763 6.89 -10.80 1.79
CA ALA A 763 5.98 -11.67 2.55
C ALA A 763 4.58 -11.07 2.64
N SER A 764 4.43 -9.74 2.72
CA SER A 764 3.12 -9.08 2.71
C SER A 764 2.38 -9.27 1.39
N HIS A 765 3.09 -9.18 0.27
CA HIS A 765 2.53 -9.52 -1.05
C HIS A 765 2.13 -11.00 -1.15
N TRP A 766 2.94 -11.88 -0.57
CA TRP A 766 2.64 -13.31 -0.49
C TRP A 766 1.38 -13.56 0.37
N ILE A 767 1.27 -12.92 1.55
CA ILE A 767 0.09 -13.01 2.44
C ILE A 767 -1.17 -12.50 1.72
N SER A 768 -1.09 -11.39 1.00
CA SER A 768 -2.22 -10.89 0.22
C SER A 768 -2.68 -11.92 -0.82
N ASN A 769 -1.74 -12.51 -1.59
CA ASN A 769 -2.08 -13.59 -2.52
C ASN A 769 -2.64 -14.84 -1.80
N TYR A 770 -2.19 -15.14 -0.59
CA TYR A 770 -2.74 -16.22 0.23
C TYR A 770 -4.21 -15.96 0.58
N PHE A 771 -4.53 -14.77 1.12
CA PHE A 771 -5.90 -14.37 1.48
C PHE A 771 -6.85 -14.23 0.29
N LEU A 772 -6.30 -13.90 -0.88
CA LEU A 772 -7.02 -13.87 -2.16
C LEU A 772 -7.09 -15.24 -2.86
N LYS A 773 -6.50 -16.29 -2.27
CA LYS A 773 -6.44 -17.66 -2.82
C LYS A 773 -5.79 -17.73 -4.21
N ARG A 774 -4.74 -16.91 -4.42
CA ARG A 774 -3.96 -16.80 -5.67
C ARG A 774 -2.62 -17.55 -5.62
N LEU A 775 -2.18 -18.00 -4.45
CA LEU A 775 -0.91 -18.71 -4.30
C LEU A 775 -0.98 -20.16 -4.82
N LYS A 776 0.17 -20.64 -5.30
CA LYS A 776 0.41 -22.06 -5.56
C LYS A 776 1.03 -22.68 -4.33
N LEU A 777 0.20 -23.23 -3.45
CA LEU A 777 0.64 -24.01 -2.30
C LEU A 777 0.69 -25.50 -2.63
N PRO A 778 1.44 -26.33 -1.87
CA PRO A 778 1.38 -27.78 -1.98
C PRO A 778 -0.05 -28.31 -1.86
N ASP A 779 -0.35 -29.39 -2.59
CA ASP A 779 -1.72 -29.92 -2.69
C ASP A 779 -2.28 -30.53 -1.40
N SER A 780 -1.45 -30.70 -0.36
CA SER A 780 -1.87 -31.27 0.93
C SER A 780 -1.08 -30.70 2.11
N GLU A 781 -1.67 -30.74 3.30
CA GLU A 781 -1.04 -30.32 4.55
C GLU A 781 0.19 -31.18 4.89
N GLU A 782 0.15 -32.48 4.60
CA GLU A 782 1.27 -33.39 4.84
C GLU A 782 2.51 -32.98 4.05
N LYS A 783 2.35 -32.55 2.79
CA LYS A 783 3.46 -32.03 1.98
C LYS A 783 4.04 -30.76 2.59
N MET A 784 3.20 -29.88 3.15
CA MET A 784 3.68 -28.68 3.85
C MET A 784 4.48 -29.04 5.10
N TYR A 785 4.02 -30.02 5.88
CA TYR A 785 4.76 -30.55 7.03
C TYR A 785 6.09 -31.20 6.62
N GLU A 786 6.11 -31.98 5.53
CA GLU A 786 7.33 -32.59 5.00
C GLU A 786 8.37 -31.55 4.56
N GLU A 787 7.93 -30.45 3.92
CA GLU A 787 8.81 -29.34 3.58
C GLU A 787 9.41 -28.67 4.81
N ILE A 788 8.62 -28.47 5.87
CA ILE A 788 9.10 -27.91 7.14
C ILE A 788 10.11 -28.85 7.80
N GLU A 789 9.83 -30.14 7.89
CA GLU A 789 10.76 -31.11 8.50
C GLU A 789 12.05 -31.29 7.71
N THR A 790 11.97 -31.25 6.38
CA THR A 790 13.14 -31.19 5.49
C THR A 790 13.99 -29.97 5.80
N HIS A 791 13.33 -28.83 6.04
CA HIS A 791 14.00 -27.60 6.42
C HIS A 791 14.66 -27.69 7.81
N HIS A 792 13.95 -28.22 8.81
CA HIS A 792 14.48 -28.43 10.16
C HIS A 792 15.69 -29.34 10.16
N THR A 793 15.63 -30.45 9.42
CA THR A 793 16.73 -31.39 9.25
C THR A 793 17.94 -30.72 8.60
N PHE A 794 17.70 -29.90 7.57
CA PHE A 794 18.75 -29.11 6.93
C PHE A 794 19.41 -28.14 7.91
N VAL A 795 18.64 -27.39 8.68
CA VAL A 795 19.17 -26.41 9.64
C VAL A 795 20.03 -27.09 10.71
N LYS A 796 19.53 -28.19 11.30
CA LYS A 796 20.29 -29.00 12.27
C LYS A 796 21.60 -29.50 11.68
N LYS A 797 21.55 -30.05 10.46
CA LYS A 797 22.72 -30.65 9.81
C LYS A 797 23.78 -29.61 9.41
N ILE A 798 23.37 -28.49 8.85
CA ILE A 798 24.31 -27.50 8.28
C ILE A 798 24.81 -26.53 9.34
N PHE A 799 23.93 -26.05 10.23
CA PHE A 799 24.29 -25.01 11.20
C PHE A 799 24.58 -25.53 12.60
N ASN A 800 24.30 -26.82 12.86
CA ASN A 800 24.42 -27.44 14.19
C ASN A 800 23.66 -26.65 15.28
N ARG A 801 22.40 -26.30 14.99
CA ARG A 801 21.56 -25.44 15.83
C ARG A 801 20.13 -25.93 15.95
N SER A 802 19.41 -25.30 16.90
CA SER A 802 17.97 -25.35 16.93
C SER A 802 17.39 -24.90 15.58
N GLU A 803 16.47 -25.70 15.07
CA GLU A 803 15.72 -25.48 13.84
C GLU A 803 14.86 -24.20 13.87
N TYR A 804 14.58 -23.68 15.07
CA TYR A 804 13.74 -22.50 15.29
C TYR A 804 14.53 -21.20 15.46
N ASP A 805 15.84 -21.27 15.71
CA ASP A 805 16.70 -20.12 16.05
C ASP A 805 17.88 -19.96 15.07
N TYR A 806 17.54 -19.98 13.77
CA TYR A 806 18.47 -19.75 12.69
C TYR A 806 18.08 -18.52 11.86
N ARG A 807 19.10 -17.80 11.35
CA ARG A 807 18.94 -16.60 10.53
C ARG A 807 19.25 -16.89 9.07
N TYR A 808 18.32 -16.60 8.17
CA TYR A 808 18.56 -16.76 6.74
C TYR A 808 19.37 -15.61 6.18
N TYR A 809 20.20 -15.94 5.19
CA TYR A 809 20.62 -14.93 4.24
C TYR A 809 19.40 -14.40 3.48
N TRP A 810 19.34 -13.09 3.26
CA TRP A 810 18.12 -12.39 2.88
C TRP A 810 17.52 -12.85 1.53
N SER A 811 18.37 -13.29 0.60
CA SER A 811 17.93 -13.64 -0.75
C SER A 811 17.08 -14.91 -0.80
N ALA A 812 17.34 -15.88 0.08
CA ALA A 812 16.69 -17.18 -0.02
C ALA A 812 15.19 -17.14 0.35
N PRO A 813 14.76 -16.51 1.46
CA PRO A 813 13.33 -16.32 1.74
C PRO A 813 12.64 -15.49 0.64
N LEU A 814 13.28 -14.42 0.17
CA LEU A 814 12.76 -13.56 -0.88
C LEU A 814 12.47 -14.34 -2.17
N GLU A 815 13.41 -15.17 -2.63
CA GLU A 815 13.24 -16.00 -3.83
C GLU A 815 12.09 -17.00 -3.71
N ILE A 816 11.93 -17.62 -2.53
CA ILE A 816 10.85 -18.57 -2.29
C ILE A 816 9.50 -17.87 -2.43
N TYR A 817 9.31 -16.72 -1.77
CA TYR A 817 8.05 -15.99 -1.85
C TYR A 817 7.74 -15.52 -3.29
N LEU A 818 8.73 -15.00 -4.01
CA LEU A 818 8.55 -14.62 -5.42
C LEU A 818 8.17 -15.82 -6.29
N ASN A 819 8.80 -16.97 -6.08
CA ASN A 819 8.50 -18.19 -6.83
C ASN A 819 7.10 -18.73 -6.53
N ASP A 820 6.68 -18.74 -5.26
CA ASP A 820 5.34 -19.18 -4.84
C ASP A 820 4.24 -18.31 -5.48
N MET A 821 4.53 -17.01 -5.69
CA MET A 821 3.66 -16.07 -6.41
C MET A 821 3.76 -16.18 -7.94
N GLY A 822 4.63 -17.05 -8.46
CA GLY A 822 4.87 -17.23 -9.89
C GLY A 822 5.62 -16.08 -10.55
N LEU A 823 6.21 -15.18 -9.78
CA LEU A 823 6.93 -14.03 -10.28
C LEU A 823 8.31 -14.42 -10.80
N THR A 824 8.91 -13.50 -11.54
CA THR A 824 10.33 -13.57 -11.93
C THR A 824 11.22 -13.60 -10.69
N LEU A 825 12.48 -14.05 -10.77
CA LEU A 825 13.40 -13.94 -9.63
C LEU A 825 14.45 -12.84 -9.80
N HIS A 826 14.79 -12.48 -11.04
CA HIS A 826 15.73 -11.40 -11.32
C HIS A 826 14.98 -10.07 -11.43
N ARG A 827 15.43 -9.05 -10.72
CA ARG A 827 14.74 -7.75 -10.71
C ARG A 827 15.32 -6.75 -11.70
N THR A 828 16.40 -7.10 -12.38
CA THR A 828 17.05 -6.26 -13.38
C THR A 828 17.40 -7.08 -14.64
N SER A 829 17.46 -6.41 -15.79
CA SER A 829 17.94 -7.00 -17.05
C SER A 829 19.47 -7.09 -17.13
N ASN A 830 20.19 -6.32 -16.30
CA ASN A 830 21.63 -6.32 -16.22
C ASN A 830 22.11 -7.32 -15.16
N TRP A 831 22.59 -8.49 -15.59
CA TRP A 831 23.04 -9.56 -14.70
C TRP A 831 24.20 -9.16 -13.76
N ILE A 832 25.08 -8.23 -14.15
CA ILE A 832 26.15 -7.72 -13.29
C ILE A 832 25.52 -6.96 -12.12
N SER A 833 24.59 -6.06 -12.42
CA SER A 833 23.83 -5.32 -11.40
C SER A 833 23.00 -6.25 -10.53
N GLU A 834 22.42 -7.31 -11.11
CA GLU A 834 21.61 -8.28 -10.37
C GLU A 834 22.41 -9.00 -9.29
N TYR A 835 23.60 -9.50 -9.63
CA TYR A 835 24.41 -10.33 -8.75
C TYR A 835 25.39 -9.54 -7.89
N PHE A 836 26.13 -8.60 -8.50
CA PHE A 836 27.23 -7.88 -7.86
C PHE A 836 26.83 -6.46 -7.43
N GLY A 837 25.72 -5.93 -7.94
CA GLY A 837 25.15 -4.68 -7.46
C GLY A 837 24.52 -4.83 -6.07
N ILE A 838 24.45 -3.72 -5.34
CA ILE A 838 23.69 -3.63 -4.08
C ILE A 838 22.23 -3.93 -4.39
N TYR A 839 21.65 -4.92 -3.71
CA TYR A 839 20.25 -5.25 -3.89
C TYR A 839 19.39 -4.24 -3.12
N ARG A 840 18.94 -3.23 -3.85
CA ARG A 840 18.14 -2.13 -3.34
C ARG A 840 16.65 -2.51 -3.24
N PRO A 841 15.93 -2.14 -2.17
CA PRO A 841 14.50 -2.39 -2.02
C PRO A 841 13.65 -1.92 -3.20
N GLU A 842 14.02 -0.80 -3.85
CA GLU A 842 13.32 -0.21 -5.01
C GLU A 842 13.15 -1.17 -6.20
N ARG A 843 13.92 -2.27 -6.22
CA ARG A 843 13.75 -3.39 -7.17
C ARG A 843 12.42 -4.13 -7.01
N LEU A 844 11.67 -3.88 -5.94
CA LEU A 844 10.43 -4.55 -5.58
C LEU A 844 9.19 -3.66 -5.70
N LYS A 845 9.35 -2.38 -6.08
CA LYS A 845 8.26 -1.39 -6.07
C LYS A 845 7.04 -1.78 -6.93
N ASP A 846 7.27 -2.51 -8.02
CA ASP A 846 6.23 -2.88 -9.01
C ASP A 846 5.58 -4.24 -8.70
N LEU A 847 5.87 -4.84 -7.52
CA LEU A 847 5.35 -6.17 -7.17
C LEU A 847 3.83 -6.22 -7.05
N HIS A 848 3.17 -5.11 -6.68
CA HIS A 848 1.71 -5.05 -6.66
C HIS A 848 1.14 -5.32 -8.06
N ASP A 849 1.59 -4.54 -9.04
CA ASP A 849 1.10 -4.60 -10.43
C ASP A 849 1.48 -5.93 -11.10
N GLU A 850 2.71 -6.42 -10.92
CA GLU A 850 3.14 -7.70 -11.49
C GLU A 850 2.23 -8.86 -11.06
N ARG A 851 1.88 -8.93 -9.77
CA ARG A 851 0.98 -9.99 -9.24
C ARG A 851 -0.41 -9.88 -9.81
N LYS A 852 -0.93 -8.65 -9.93
CA LYS A 852 -2.27 -8.38 -10.45
C LYS A 852 -2.37 -8.82 -11.91
N ILE A 853 -1.40 -8.43 -12.74
CA ILE A 853 -1.29 -8.85 -14.15
C ILE A 853 -1.25 -10.38 -14.27
N ILE A 854 -0.45 -11.07 -13.45
CA ILE A 854 -0.37 -12.54 -13.49
C ILE A 854 -1.71 -13.18 -13.10
N ALA A 855 -2.38 -12.65 -12.07
CA ALA A 855 -3.67 -13.16 -11.61
C ALA A 855 -4.78 -12.98 -12.66
N GLU A 856 -4.74 -11.88 -13.42
CA GLU A 856 -5.76 -11.53 -14.41
C GLU A 856 -5.52 -12.21 -15.77
N THR A 857 -4.27 -12.18 -16.25
CA THR A 857 -3.92 -12.62 -17.61
C THR A 857 -3.36 -14.04 -17.68
N GLY A 858 -2.89 -14.58 -16.55
CA GLY A 858 -2.10 -15.82 -16.50
C GLY A 858 -0.70 -15.71 -17.14
N HIS A 859 -0.35 -14.54 -17.70
CA HIS A 859 0.92 -14.31 -18.39
C HIS A 859 1.93 -13.62 -17.47
N LYS A 860 3.19 -14.07 -17.54
CA LYS A 860 4.29 -13.42 -16.83
C LYS A 860 4.85 -12.26 -17.68
N PRO A 861 5.16 -11.10 -17.09
CA PRO A 861 5.90 -10.05 -17.76
C PRO A 861 7.21 -10.58 -18.34
N ARG A 862 7.49 -10.28 -19.63
CA ARG A 862 8.73 -10.70 -20.29
C ARG A 862 9.88 -9.79 -19.87
N HIS A 863 10.74 -10.25 -18.97
CA HIS A 863 12.09 -9.70 -18.85
C HIS A 863 13.03 -10.45 -19.81
N PHE A 864 13.91 -9.71 -20.49
CA PHE A 864 14.89 -10.31 -21.41
C PHE A 864 15.99 -10.99 -20.60
N TYR A 865 16.27 -12.27 -20.87
CA TYR A 865 17.27 -13.06 -20.14
C TYR A 865 18.36 -13.59 -21.07
N PHE A 866 19.62 -13.44 -20.65
CA PHE A 866 20.71 -14.28 -21.13
C PHE A 866 20.66 -15.66 -20.44
N SER A 867 21.09 -16.70 -21.16
CA SER A 867 21.08 -18.11 -20.71
C SER A 867 21.63 -18.32 -19.30
N PHE A 868 20.78 -18.86 -18.41
CA PHE A 868 21.10 -19.19 -16.99
C PHE A 868 22.35 -20.06 -16.83
N LYS A 869 22.61 -21.01 -17.75
CA LYS A 869 23.77 -21.92 -17.69
C LYS A 869 25.10 -21.20 -17.93
N LEU A 870 25.11 -20.17 -18.79
CA LEU A 870 26.31 -19.39 -19.10
C LEU A 870 26.68 -18.47 -17.91
N ASN A 871 25.67 -17.90 -17.25
CA ASN A 871 25.86 -17.01 -16.11
C ASN A 871 26.43 -17.72 -14.88
N VAL A 872 26.03 -18.96 -14.57
CA VAL A 872 26.57 -19.67 -13.39
C VAL A 872 28.07 -19.92 -13.52
N ILE A 873 28.53 -20.33 -14.70
CA ILE A 873 29.97 -20.55 -14.96
C ILE A 873 30.72 -19.22 -14.88
N LEU A 874 30.19 -18.16 -15.49
CA LEU A 874 30.81 -16.83 -15.45
C LEU A 874 30.85 -16.25 -14.03
N ILE A 875 29.80 -16.43 -13.23
CA ILE A 875 29.71 -15.94 -11.84
C ILE A 875 30.71 -16.69 -10.96
N VAL A 876 30.82 -18.02 -11.09
CA VAL A 876 31.83 -18.78 -10.35
C VAL A 876 33.24 -18.34 -10.74
N ILE A 877 33.51 -18.13 -12.04
CA ILE A 877 34.79 -17.62 -12.53
C ILE A 877 35.07 -16.20 -12.03
N LEU A 878 34.08 -15.30 -12.04
CA LEU A 878 34.25 -13.91 -11.62
C LEU A 878 34.36 -13.76 -10.10
N ILE A 879 33.70 -14.61 -9.32
CA ILE A 879 33.93 -14.70 -7.88
C ILE A 879 35.35 -15.24 -7.63
N PHE A 880 35.81 -16.22 -8.40
CA PHE A 880 37.18 -16.70 -8.32
C PHE A 880 38.19 -15.60 -8.67
N ILE A 881 37.94 -14.80 -9.71
CA ILE A 881 38.77 -13.64 -10.08
C ILE A 881 38.69 -12.56 -8.98
N TYR A 882 37.50 -12.25 -8.46
CA TYR A 882 37.34 -11.27 -7.38
C TYR A 882 38.12 -11.66 -6.11
N LEU A 883 38.07 -12.94 -5.72
CA LEU A 883 38.82 -13.49 -4.58
C LEU A 883 40.32 -13.69 -4.85
N ILE A 884 40.78 -13.56 -6.09
CA ILE A 884 42.20 -13.58 -6.47
C ILE A 884 42.76 -12.16 -6.59
N CYS A 885 41.92 -11.19 -6.98
CA CYS A 885 42.30 -9.79 -7.19
C CYS A 885 42.21 -8.91 -5.93
N PHE A 886 41.44 -9.33 -4.93
CA PHE A 886 41.45 -8.80 -3.56
C PHE A 886 42.10 -9.82 -2.64
#